data_AF-A0A8J6YUS3-F1
#
_entry.id   AF-A0A8J6YUS3-F1
#
_cell.length_a   1.000
_cell.length_b   1.000
_cell.length_c   1.000
_cell.angle_alpha   90.00
_cell.angle_beta   90.00
_cell.angle_gamma   90.00
#
_symmetry.space_group_name_H-M   'P 1'
#
loop_
_entity.id
_entity.type
_entity.pdbx_description
1 polymer ?
#
loop_
_entity_poly.entity_id
_entity_poly.type
_entity_poly.pdbx_seq_one_letter_code
_entity_poly.pdbx_strand_id
1 'polypeptide(L)'
;MVSRVCAVLGPTNTGKTYLAMERMLAHASGMIGFPLRLLARENYDRAVRLVGAGAVALITGEEKILPPRARYFVCTVESMPVNRSVEFLAIDEIQLCGDPERGHIFTDRLLNARGTGETMFLGAESMAGLIRRLVPGCTFDTRTRFSRLSYTGANRVTRLPRRSAVVAFSADEVYALAEMFRRQSGGAAVVMGALSPRTRNAQVELYQSGQVDYLVATDAIGMGLNMDIDHVAFGALEKFDGTDVRSLTAQEVAQIAGRAGRYRKDGTFGTTAGARPIPEDVIERVESHTFAPQQRIFWRNSVLDFRSVESLLKSLNRPPPEPGLVRAPTAGDQAALELLSGDSEIAARASSPSSVALLWDVCRIPDFRRLRSQSHTRLQMQVFTGLSAPGGRLDDDFVAGRVRRVDRTDGDIHTLVDRIAAIRVWTYIAHQSGWLKDSAHWQGLTRSIEDRLSDALHERLTQRFVDRCMSVLMRRLKECTMPDVEILAADGRVLVEKDEFGRLEGLAFRSPAPTGSPEKDQMLLTAARPALEAEIQRRLGRLLGDDDAVFSLDANGRILWRGDEVGHLGKGPTPLEPVLVADDNPFLGEPGQQKLLEHLNAWFERQFASRLEPLAEMRKADLSGVARGLVYQILENLGTLLRGQGEDQVDQMVRALTEEDRRALGRLRVRLGVGCLFVPGLLKPTAQSLLATLWRIHNGNPGGALPPDGRVSFVAAPDVPESFYLAMGYRLMGTKAIRVDMLERFAADVRRLIRETNEARKADAAAPATDGVSADAAAGEGAAVPASAEASEATPDSGDGAGAVPQEPAGPSGDADAVPLAAEGPDGSADAARADAPEAAAPTAEGAEGTAEGTEGAAEGADAPVRTPAVPRPGEVVFSKDILPQLGIDIEDGEIVLQLLGYRTRMEDGSLFVRPKRRGVSKDRPERGNRRRGPQADAQGERGDARPRKEGDAGRPRRDRDEGRKGPGDGRKRGKPGAHDGARAGRKPSSFSSAPAPREREPDPDSPFAVLGALLKR
;
A
#
# COMPACT_ATOMS: atom_id res chain seq x y z
N MET A 1 15.09 -7.59 -72.45
CA MET A 1 15.83 -8.53 -71.57
C MET A 1 14.81 -9.43 -70.90
N VAL A 2 15.16 -10.66 -70.51
CA VAL A 2 14.29 -11.48 -69.65
C VAL A 2 14.47 -11.00 -68.21
N SER A 3 13.38 -10.69 -67.51
CA SER A 3 13.42 -10.30 -66.10
C SER A 3 13.99 -11.43 -65.25
N ARG A 4 15.03 -11.17 -64.45
CA ARG A 4 15.62 -12.18 -63.56
C ARG A 4 14.62 -12.53 -62.46
N VAL A 5 14.38 -13.83 -62.24
CA VAL A 5 13.58 -14.31 -61.10
C VAL A 5 14.48 -15.08 -60.13
N CYS A 6 14.38 -14.78 -58.85
CA CYS A 6 15.12 -15.46 -57.79
C CYS A 6 14.23 -15.72 -56.56
N ALA A 7 14.52 -16.80 -55.84
CA ALA A 7 13.96 -17.13 -54.55
C ALA A 7 15.09 -17.18 -53.51
N VAL A 8 15.08 -16.24 -52.57
CA VAL A 8 16.00 -16.21 -51.43
C VAL A 8 15.30 -16.89 -50.28
N LEU A 9 15.77 -18.07 -49.87
CA LEU A 9 15.06 -18.96 -48.96
C LEU A 9 15.89 -19.30 -47.72
N GLY A 10 15.22 -19.61 -46.60
CA GLY A 10 15.86 -20.01 -45.34
C GLY A 10 15.02 -19.64 -44.11
N PRO A 11 15.45 -19.99 -42.89
CA PRO A 11 14.75 -19.67 -41.64
C PRO A 11 14.65 -18.15 -41.36
N THR A 12 14.03 -17.77 -40.24
CA THR A 12 14.08 -16.41 -39.69
C THR A 12 15.50 -16.02 -39.23
N ASN A 13 15.76 -14.73 -38.98
CA ASN A 13 17.09 -14.21 -38.62
C ASN A 13 18.21 -14.54 -39.66
N THR A 14 17.92 -14.32 -40.95
CA THR A 14 18.78 -14.65 -42.12
C THR A 14 19.07 -13.45 -43.04
N GLY A 15 18.58 -12.25 -42.71
CA GLY A 15 18.84 -11.02 -43.49
C GLY A 15 18.13 -10.91 -44.87
N LYS A 16 17.22 -11.83 -45.22
CA LYS A 16 16.51 -11.84 -46.52
C LYS A 16 15.82 -10.51 -46.86
N THR A 17 14.99 -10.00 -45.95
CA THR A 17 14.29 -8.71 -46.10
C THR A 17 15.25 -7.52 -46.19
N TYR A 18 16.38 -7.59 -45.48
CA TYR A 18 17.43 -6.56 -45.53
C TYR A 18 18.06 -6.50 -46.93
N LEU A 19 18.43 -7.65 -47.52
CA LEU A 19 18.93 -7.76 -48.88
C LEU A 19 17.92 -7.19 -49.91
N ALA A 20 16.64 -7.56 -49.78
CA ALA A 20 15.61 -7.11 -50.73
C ALA A 20 15.39 -5.59 -50.67
N MET A 21 15.51 -4.97 -49.50
CA MET A 21 15.46 -3.52 -49.36
C MET A 21 16.66 -2.82 -50.01
N GLU A 22 17.89 -3.33 -49.82
CA GLU A 22 19.07 -2.79 -50.51
C GLU A 22 18.97 -2.94 -52.03
N ARG A 23 18.51 -4.11 -52.50
CA ARG A 23 18.25 -4.39 -53.92
C ARG A 23 17.22 -3.41 -54.50
N MET A 24 16.06 -3.27 -53.86
CA MET A 24 15.02 -2.33 -54.30
C MET A 24 15.57 -0.90 -54.45
N LEU A 25 16.33 -0.42 -53.47
CA LEU A 25 16.86 0.95 -53.46
C LEU A 25 18.02 1.17 -54.44
N ALA A 26 18.68 0.11 -54.91
CA ALA A 26 19.68 0.16 -55.97
C ALA A 26 19.08 0.25 -57.39
N HIS A 27 17.80 -0.12 -57.57
CA HIS A 27 17.09 0.02 -58.85
C HIS A 27 16.42 1.41 -58.98
N ALA A 28 16.09 1.82 -60.21
CA ALA A 28 15.51 3.15 -60.47
C ALA A 28 14.07 3.28 -59.95
N SER A 29 13.35 2.15 -59.84
CA SER A 29 12.01 2.02 -59.24
C SER A 29 11.82 0.62 -58.64
N GLY A 30 10.95 0.47 -57.66
CA GLY A 30 10.70 -0.85 -57.07
C GLY A 30 9.45 -0.97 -56.21
N MET A 31 9.07 -2.20 -55.91
CA MET A 31 7.92 -2.54 -55.07
C MET A 31 8.23 -3.75 -54.18
N ILE A 32 7.81 -3.70 -52.91
CA ILE A 32 7.86 -4.88 -52.02
C ILE A 32 6.51 -5.09 -51.35
N GLY A 33 5.97 -6.30 -51.48
CA GLY A 33 4.81 -6.77 -50.74
C GLY A 33 5.21 -7.45 -49.44
N PHE A 34 4.76 -6.89 -48.31
CA PHE A 34 4.95 -7.44 -46.97
C PHE A 34 3.68 -8.13 -46.47
N PRO A 35 3.77 -9.18 -45.63
CA PRO A 35 2.60 -9.92 -45.17
C PRO A 35 1.78 -9.21 -44.09
N LEU A 36 2.32 -8.15 -43.49
CA LEU A 36 1.74 -7.42 -42.37
C LEU A 36 1.98 -5.91 -42.49
N ARG A 37 0.98 -5.10 -42.13
CA ARG A 37 1.06 -3.63 -42.09
C ARG A 37 2.23 -3.10 -41.26
N LEU A 38 2.59 -3.78 -40.18
CA LEU A 38 3.72 -3.40 -39.32
C LEU A 38 5.07 -3.51 -40.06
N LEU A 39 5.30 -4.60 -40.80
CA LEU A 39 6.51 -4.76 -41.62
C LEU A 39 6.55 -3.76 -42.79
N ALA A 40 5.41 -3.48 -43.41
CA ALA A 40 5.32 -2.43 -44.42
C ALA A 40 5.66 -1.05 -43.82
N ARG A 41 5.12 -0.71 -42.64
CA ARG A 41 5.43 0.56 -41.98
C ARG A 41 6.91 0.69 -41.60
N GLU A 42 7.47 -0.34 -40.96
CA GLU A 42 8.89 -0.35 -40.55
C GLU A 42 9.84 -0.19 -41.75
N ASN A 43 9.60 -0.91 -42.85
CA ASN A 43 10.44 -0.81 -44.04
C ASN A 43 10.18 0.47 -44.85
N TYR A 44 8.97 1.03 -44.80
CA TYR A 44 8.68 2.37 -45.32
C TYR A 44 9.49 3.43 -44.56
N ASP A 45 9.41 3.47 -43.22
CA ASP A 45 10.14 4.46 -42.42
C ASP A 45 11.67 4.30 -42.59
N ARG A 46 12.16 3.07 -42.75
CA ARG A 46 13.57 2.80 -43.12
C ARG A 46 13.92 3.35 -44.50
N ALA A 47 13.10 3.13 -45.53
CA ALA A 47 13.36 3.65 -46.87
C ALA A 47 13.29 5.19 -46.91
N VAL A 48 12.34 5.80 -46.21
CA VAL A 48 12.19 7.26 -46.08
C VAL A 48 13.45 7.90 -45.48
N ARG A 49 14.08 7.26 -44.48
CA ARG A 49 15.36 7.72 -43.91
C ARG A 49 16.54 7.64 -44.89
N LEU A 50 16.47 6.81 -45.93
CA LEU A 50 17.57 6.57 -46.89
C LEU A 50 17.42 7.36 -48.20
N VAL A 51 16.20 7.52 -48.72
CA VAL A 51 15.94 8.17 -50.03
C VAL A 51 14.91 9.31 -49.98
N GLY A 52 14.45 9.69 -48.79
CA GLY A 52 13.56 10.82 -48.56
C GLY A 52 12.06 10.51 -48.78
N ALA A 53 11.21 11.19 -48.00
CA ALA A 53 9.76 10.95 -47.99
C ALA A 53 9.08 11.12 -49.36
N GLY A 54 9.57 12.03 -50.21
CA GLY A 54 9.00 12.27 -51.54
C GLY A 54 9.21 11.14 -52.56
N ALA A 55 10.10 10.18 -52.28
CA ALA A 55 10.46 9.10 -53.19
C ALA A 55 9.80 7.74 -52.85
N VAL A 56 9.17 7.60 -51.68
CA VAL A 56 8.63 6.33 -51.17
C VAL A 56 7.13 6.44 -50.91
N ALA A 57 6.35 5.46 -51.34
CA ALA A 57 4.94 5.30 -51.00
C ALA A 57 4.73 4.17 -49.98
N LEU A 58 3.75 4.34 -49.10
CA LEU A 58 3.18 3.31 -48.23
C LEU A 58 1.75 3.00 -48.69
N ILE A 59 1.43 1.73 -48.96
CA ILE A 59 0.07 1.33 -49.34
C ILE A 59 -0.36 0.08 -48.56
N THR A 60 -1.27 0.23 -47.60
CA THR A 60 -1.97 -0.88 -46.94
C THR A 60 -3.49 -0.75 -47.16
N GLY A 61 -4.30 -1.60 -46.50
CA GLY A 61 -5.77 -1.53 -46.62
C GLY A 61 -6.41 -0.33 -45.92
N GLU A 62 -5.69 0.29 -44.99
CA GLU A 62 -6.19 1.27 -44.01
C GLU A 62 -5.31 2.53 -43.92
N GLU A 63 -4.22 2.59 -44.70
CA GLU A 63 -3.33 3.74 -44.76
C GLU A 63 -2.62 3.82 -46.12
N LYS A 64 -2.69 4.99 -46.77
CA LYS A 64 -2.16 5.21 -48.12
C LYS A 64 -1.40 6.54 -48.20
N ILE A 65 -0.08 6.48 -48.17
CA ILE A 65 0.81 7.64 -48.34
C ILE A 65 1.41 7.54 -49.75
N LEU A 66 0.98 8.41 -50.66
CA LEU A 66 1.37 8.37 -52.07
C LEU A 66 1.91 9.73 -52.56
N PRO A 67 3.21 10.00 -52.38
CA PRO A 67 3.83 11.21 -52.93
C PRO A 67 3.77 11.25 -54.47
N PRO A 68 3.61 12.44 -55.10
CA PRO A 68 3.53 12.56 -56.56
C PRO A 68 4.74 12.04 -57.34
N ARG A 69 5.91 11.93 -56.70
CA ARG A 69 7.18 11.45 -57.29
C ARG A 69 7.66 10.10 -56.72
N ALA A 70 6.75 9.31 -56.15
CA ALA A 70 7.08 8.00 -55.58
C ALA A 70 7.66 7.02 -56.63
N ARG A 71 8.87 6.52 -56.34
CA ARG A 71 9.61 5.51 -57.13
C ARG A 71 9.60 4.14 -56.46
N TYR A 72 9.54 4.11 -55.13
CA TYR A 72 9.58 2.90 -54.31
C TYR A 72 8.25 2.68 -53.60
N PHE A 73 7.70 1.47 -53.68
CA PHE A 73 6.35 1.14 -53.24
C PHE A 73 6.37 0.06 -52.17
N VAL A 74 6.28 0.48 -50.91
CA VAL A 74 6.22 -0.42 -49.76
C VAL A 74 4.75 -0.71 -49.44
N CYS A 75 4.34 -1.96 -49.63
CA CYS A 75 2.92 -2.35 -49.61
C CYS A 75 2.67 -3.55 -48.70
N THR A 76 1.42 -3.76 -48.28
CA THR A 76 0.97 -5.14 -47.97
C THR A 76 0.73 -5.91 -49.26
N VAL A 77 0.92 -7.25 -49.26
CA VAL A 77 0.78 -8.10 -50.47
C VAL A 77 -0.59 -7.97 -51.16
N GLU A 78 -1.64 -7.81 -50.35
CA GLU A 78 -3.00 -7.48 -50.79
C GLU A 78 -3.06 -6.17 -51.59
N SER A 79 -2.38 -5.15 -51.08
CA SER A 79 -2.47 -3.75 -51.51
C SER A 79 -1.41 -3.37 -52.55
N MET A 80 -0.56 -4.31 -52.99
CA MET A 80 0.40 -4.12 -54.08
C MET A 80 -0.33 -3.62 -55.35
N PRO A 81 0.03 -2.45 -55.90
CA PRO A 81 -0.59 -1.94 -57.12
C PRO A 81 0.01 -2.65 -58.35
N VAL A 82 -0.32 -3.92 -58.54
CA VAL A 82 0.27 -4.81 -59.58
C VAL A 82 0.13 -4.31 -61.02
N ASN A 83 -0.81 -3.39 -61.30
CA ASN A 83 -0.94 -2.72 -62.60
C ASN A 83 0.18 -1.69 -62.85
N ARG A 84 1.02 -1.37 -61.86
CA ARG A 84 2.16 -0.45 -61.98
C ARG A 84 3.45 -1.25 -62.22
N SER A 85 3.98 -1.12 -63.43
CA SER A 85 5.31 -1.63 -63.78
C SER A 85 6.39 -0.96 -62.91
N VAL A 86 7.34 -1.77 -62.44
CA VAL A 86 8.51 -1.38 -61.64
C VAL A 86 9.72 -2.23 -62.04
N GLU A 87 10.92 -1.72 -61.85
CA GLU A 87 12.15 -2.42 -62.22
C GLU A 87 12.44 -3.60 -61.28
N PHE A 88 12.31 -3.37 -59.97
CA PHE A 88 12.44 -4.39 -58.92
C PHE A 88 11.09 -4.74 -58.29
N LEU A 89 10.79 -6.03 -58.13
CA LEU A 89 9.63 -6.50 -57.36
C LEU A 89 10.02 -7.58 -56.36
N ALA A 90 9.60 -7.46 -55.10
CA ALA A 90 9.74 -8.55 -54.13
C ALA A 90 8.46 -8.86 -53.35
N ILE A 91 8.41 -10.08 -52.80
CA ILE A 91 7.33 -10.58 -51.94
C ILE A 91 7.99 -11.26 -50.73
N ASP A 92 7.64 -10.84 -49.51
CA ASP A 92 8.18 -11.42 -48.27
C ASP A 92 7.26 -12.49 -47.67
N GLU A 93 7.84 -13.43 -46.93
CA GLU A 93 7.22 -14.63 -46.34
C GLU A 93 6.36 -15.46 -47.33
N ILE A 94 6.90 -15.77 -48.52
CA ILE A 94 6.20 -16.47 -49.63
C ILE A 94 5.61 -17.85 -49.27
N GLN A 95 6.03 -18.48 -48.17
CA GLN A 95 5.38 -19.68 -47.64
C GLN A 95 3.92 -19.46 -47.22
N LEU A 96 3.48 -18.21 -47.05
CA LEU A 96 2.09 -17.85 -46.81
C LEU A 96 1.16 -18.18 -47.98
N CYS A 97 1.66 -18.57 -49.16
CA CYS A 97 0.85 -19.29 -50.15
C CYS A 97 0.13 -20.52 -49.56
N GLY A 98 0.66 -21.11 -48.49
CA GLY A 98 0.03 -22.19 -47.72
C GLY A 98 -1.01 -21.76 -46.68
N ASP A 99 -1.33 -20.47 -46.56
CA ASP A 99 -2.33 -19.95 -45.61
C ASP A 99 -3.78 -20.14 -46.12
N PRO A 100 -4.71 -20.72 -45.35
CA PRO A 100 -6.08 -20.98 -45.82
C PRO A 100 -6.94 -19.75 -46.11
N GLU A 101 -6.68 -18.60 -45.48
CA GLU A 101 -7.52 -17.40 -45.57
C GLU A 101 -7.00 -16.46 -46.68
N ARG A 102 -5.71 -16.13 -46.63
CA ARG A 102 -5.04 -15.13 -47.47
C ARG A 102 -4.06 -15.72 -48.48
N GLY A 103 -3.67 -16.98 -48.35
CA GLY A 103 -2.60 -17.56 -49.17
C GLY A 103 -2.85 -17.56 -50.67
N HIS A 104 -4.12 -17.57 -51.09
CA HIS A 104 -4.52 -17.39 -52.48
C HIS A 104 -4.03 -16.08 -53.11
N ILE A 105 -3.84 -15.03 -52.32
CA ILE A 105 -3.33 -13.71 -52.76
C ILE A 105 -1.82 -13.79 -52.99
N PHE A 106 -1.08 -14.44 -52.07
CA PHE A 106 0.35 -14.70 -52.23
C PHE A 106 0.62 -15.59 -53.45
N THR A 107 -0.22 -16.61 -53.68
CA THR A 107 -0.14 -17.47 -54.87
C THR A 107 -0.41 -16.71 -56.16
N ASP A 108 -1.39 -15.78 -56.20
CA ASP A 108 -1.58 -14.88 -57.35
C ASP A 108 -0.32 -14.04 -57.61
N ARG A 109 0.28 -13.44 -56.57
CA ARG A 109 1.51 -12.64 -56.76
C ARG A 109 2.71 -13.51 -57.20
N LEU A 110 2.86 -14.72 -56.66
CA LEU A 110 3.88 -15.70 -57.06
C LEU A 110 3.77 -16.06 -58.55
N LEU A 111 2.55 -16.30 -59.05
CA LEU A 111 2.31 -16.65 -60.45
C LEU A 111 2.41 -15.43 -61.38
N ASN A 112 1.81 -14.29 -61.02
CA ASN A 112 1.49 -13.21 -61.96
C ASN A 112 2.29 -11.92 -61.78
N ALA A 113 2.84 -11.62 -60.60
CA ALA A 113 3.53 -10.34 -60.35
C ALA A 113 5.03 -10.41 -60.70
N ARG A 114 5.53 -9.51 -61.56
CA ARG A 114 6.93 -9.46 -62.01
C ARG A 114 7.45 -8.03 -62.07
N GLY A 115 8.70 -7.83 -61.67
CA GLY A 115 9.48 -6.62 -61.99
C GLY A 115 10.13 -6.74 -63.37
N THR A 116 10.38 -5.62 -64.06
CA THR A 116 10.94 -5.65 -65.42
C THR A 116 12.44 -6.00 -65.46
N GLY A 117 13.16 -5.76 -64.36
CA GLY A 117 14.57 -6.11 -64.19
C GLY A 117 14.76 -7.35 -63.32
N GLU A 118 14.39 -7.28 -62.04
CA GLU A 118 14.55 -8.35 -61.04
C GLU A 118 13.25 -8.60 -60.25
N THR A 119 12.92 -9.87 -60.04
CA THR A 119 11.81 -10.35 -59.21
C THR A 119 12.36 -11.28 -58.11
N MET A 120 12.03 -11.02 -56.86
CA MET A 120 12.63 -11.68 -55.69
C MET A 120 11.57 -12.21 -54.72
N PHE A 121 11.47 -13.53 -54.58
CA PHE A 121 10.62 -14.16 -53.56
C PHE A 121 11.46 -14.45 -52.30
N LEU A 122 10.99 -14.05 -51.13
CA LEU A 122 11.65 -14.31 -49.85
C LEU A 122 10.80 -15.26 -49.02
N GLY A 123 11.40 -16.22 -48.32
CA GLY A 123 10.64 -17.03 -47.36
C GLY A 123 11.36 -18.28 -46.86
N ALA A 124 10.59 -19.29 -46.47
CA ALA A 124 11.07 -20.57 -45.97
C ALA A 124 11.49 -21.54 -47.10
N GLU A 125 12.51 -22.36 -46.84
CA GLU A 125 13.04 -23.33 -47.80
C GLU A 125 12.05 -24.44 -48.19
N SER A 126 11.03 -24.70 -47.37
CA SER A 126 9.95 -25.63 -47.69
C SER A 126 9.22 -25.30 -49.01
N MET A 127 9.23 -24.04 -49.46
CA MET A 127 8.66 -23.61 -50.74
C MET A 127 9.52 -23.94 -51.97
N ALA A 128 10.78 -24.34 -51.81
CA ALA A 128 11.74 -24.49 -52.90
C ALA A 128 11.32 -25.54 -53.96
N GLY A 129 10.52 -26.53 -53.57
CA GLY A 129 9.96 -27.54 -54.47
C GLY A 129 8.81 -27.00 -55.34
N LEU A 130 7.90 -26.22 -54.76
CA LEU A 130 6.79 -25.62 -55.50
C LEU A 130 7.24 -24.46 -56.40
N ILE A 131 8.16 -23.60 -55.94
CA ILE A 131 8.67 -22.50 -56.75
C ILE A 131 9.41 -23.03 -58.00
N ARG A 132 10.17 -24.14 -57.90
CA ARG A 132 10.78 -24.79 -59.07
C ARG A 132 9.78 -25.29 -60.11
N ARG A 133 8.58 -25.69 -59.69
CA ARG A 133 7.51 -26.20 -60.58
C ARG A 133 6.71 -25.05 -61.20
N LEU A 134 6.22 -24.14 -60.34
CA LEU A 134 5.27 -23.08 -60.69
C LEU A 134 5.95 -21.84 -61.32
N VAL A 135 7.26 -21.67 -61.14
CA VAL A 135 8.03 -20.57 -61.73
C VAL A 135 9.31 -21.10 -62.41
N PRO A 136 9.19 -21.66 -63.63
CA PRO A 136 10.35 -22.10 -64.42
C PRO A 136 11.39 -20.99 -64.61
N GLY A 137 12.67 -21.35 -64.54
CA GLY A 137 13.78 -20.39 -64.64
C GLY A 137 14.09 -19.59 -63.37
N CYS A 138 13.35 -19.80 -62.27
CA CYS A 138 13.68 -19.19 -60.97
C CYS A 138 15.05 -19.67 -60.45
N THR A 139 15.91 -18.73 -60.07
CA THR A 139 17.20 -18.99 -59.41
C THR A 139 17.04 -19.07 -57.89
N PHE A 140 17.94 -19.76 -57.16
CA PHE A 140 17.78 -20.00 -55.72
C PHE A 140 19.02 -19.56 -54.92
N ASP A 141 18.80 -18.89 -53.79
CA ASP A 141 19.80 -18.49 -52.78
C ASP A 141 19.34 -18.99 -51.41
N THR A 142 19.88 -20.12 -50.93
CA THR A 142 19.56 -20.68 -49.61
C THR A 142 20.50 -20.09 -48.55
N ARG A 143 19.91 -19.57 -47.45
CA ARG A 143 20.65 -18.89 -46.37
C ARG A 143 20.46 -19.57 -45.02
N THR A 144 21.56 -19.84 -44.34
CA THR A 144 21.58 -20.36 -42.96
C THR A 144 21.36 -19.25 -41.93
N ARG A 145 20.82 -19.60 -40.76
CA ARG A 145 20.55 -18.68 -39.65
C ARG A 145 21.85 -18.12 -39.05
N PHE A 146 21.86 -16.85 -38.66
CA PHE A 146 23.05 -16.19 -38.10
C PHE A 146 23.37 -16.55 -36.63
N SER A 147 22.48 -17.23 -35.92
CA SER A 147 22.64 -17.65 -34.52
C SER A 147 22.01 -19.01 -34.25
N ARG A 148 22.49 -19.71 -33.23
CA ARG A 148 21.90 -20.97 -32.78
C ARG A 148 20.57 -20.71 -32.04
N LEU A 149 19.66 -21.67 -32.14
CA LEU A 149 18.48 -21.80 -31.30
C LEU A 149 18.60 -23.12 -30.54
N SER A 150 18.41 -23.11 -29.22
CA SER A 150 18.53 -24.32 -28.40
C SER A 150 17.39 -24.52 -27.41
N TYR A 151 16.98 -25.77 -27.24
CA TYR A 151 15.92 -26.16 -26.30
C TYR A 151 16.44 -26.24 -24.86
N THR A 152 15.67 -25.71 -23.91
CA THR A 152 16.03 -25.68 -22.47
C THR A 152 15.01 -26.38 -21.56
N GLY A 153 14.10 -27.19 -22.12
CA GLY A 153 13.10 -27.92 -21.35
C GLY A 153 11.96 -27.06 -20.80
N ALA A 154 11.29 -27.60 -19.77
CA ALA A 154 10.12 -26.99 -19.14
C ALA A 154 10.50 -26.18 -17.88
N ASN A 155 10.13 -24.90 -17.83
CA ASN A 155 10.42 -24.00 -16.70
C ASN A 155 9.14 -23.47 -16.04
N ARG A 156 9.16 -23.32 -14.70
CA ARG A 156 8.09 -22.57 -14.00
C ARG A 156 8.16 -21.10 -14.43
N VAL A 157 7.00 -20.43 -14.50
CA VAL A 157 6.91 -19.01 -14.91
C VAL A 157 7.86 -18.12 -14.09
N THR A 158 7.93 -18.32 -12.78
CA THR A 158 8.87 -17.65 -11.84
C THR A 158 10.36 -17.93 -12.06
N ARG A 159 10.73 -18.87 -12.94
CA ARG A 159 12.11 -19.25 -13.26
C ARG A 159 12.47 -19.00 -14.74
N LEU A 160 11.56 -18.40 -15.51
CA LEU A 160 11.88 -17.98 -16.87
C LEU A 160 12.90 -16.83 -16.83
N PRO A 161 13.96 -16.86 -17.67
CA PRO A 161 14.97 -15.81 -17.67
C PRO A 161 14.36 -14.45 -18.02
N ARG A 162 14.98 -13.35 -17.56
CA ARG A 162 14.62 -11.99 -17.99
C ARG A 162 14.73 -11.90 -19.51
N ARG A 163 13.90 -11.05 -20.15
CA ARG A 163 13.72 -10.98 -21.61
C ARG A 163 13.14 -12.26 -22.23
N SER A 164 12.31 -12.99 -21.48
CA SER A 164 11.46 -14.06 -22.02
C SER A 164 10.19 -13.51 -22.69
N ALA A 165 9.74 -14.19 -23.74
CA ALA A 165 8.38 -14.11 -24.26
C ALA A 165 7.65 -15.44 -23.99
N VAL A 166 6.43 -15.38 -23.44
CA VAL A 166 5.57 -16.54 -23.23
C VAL A 166 4.44 -16.52 -24.25
N VAL A 167 4.23 -17.63 -24.95
CA VAL A 167 3.27 -17.72 -26.06
C VAL A 167 2.11 -18.65 -25.72
N ALA A 168 0.89 -18.12 -25.80
CA ALA A 168 -0.36 -18.82 -25.56
C ALA A 168 -1.33 -18.62 -26.76
N PHE A 169 -2.41 -19.41 -26.84
CA PHE A 169 -3.25 -19.45 -28.04
C PHE A 169 -4.70 -19.02 -27.82
N SER A 170 -5.05 -18.65 -26.58
CA SER A 170 -6.26 -17.90 -26.24
C SER A 170 -5.95 -16.56 -25.58
N ALA A 171 -6.88 -15.60 -25.66
CA ALA A 171 -6.74 -14.32 -24.96
C ALA A 171 -6.76 -14.50 -23.43
N ASP A 172 -7.55 -15.47 -22.94
CA ASP A 172 -7.71 -15.73 -21.51
C ASP A 172 -6.44 -16.30 -20.88
N GLU A 173 -5.73 -17.21 -21.57
CA GLU A 173 -4.38 -17.66 -21.16
C GLU A 173 -3.38 -16.49 -21.16
N VAL A 174 -3.41 -15.63 -22.18
CA VAL A 174 -2.53 -14.45 -22.27
C VAL A 174 -2.76 -13.52 -21.07
N TYR A 175 -4.01 -13.24 -20.72
CA TYR A 175 -4.32 -12.43 -19.54
C TYR A 175 -3.96 -13.13 -18.23
N ALA A 176 -4.23 -14.43 -18.08
CA ALA A 176 -3.88 -15.19 -16.88
C ALA A 176 -2.37 -15.21 -16.62
N LEU A 177 -1.57 -15.44 -17.66
CA LEU A 177 -0.11 -15.37 -17.59
C LEU A 177 0.38 -13.95 -17.29
N ALA A 178 -0.25 -12.91 -17.85
CA ALA A 178 0.11 -11.52 -17.57
C ALA A 178 -0.22 -11.11 -16.11
N GLU A 179 -1.34 -11.55 -15.54
CA GLU A 179 -1.65 -11.40 -14.09
C GLU A 179 -0.60 -12.11 -13.22
N MET A 180 -0.15 -13.30 -13.61
CA MET A 180 0.93 -14.01 -12.90
C MET A 180 2.23 -13.22 -12.91
N PHE A 181 2.67 -12.71 -14.06
CA PHE A 181 3.87 -11.88 -14.16
C PHE A 181 3.75 -10.54 -13.41
N ARG A 182 2.58 -9.91 -13.38
CA ARG A 182 2.33 -8.72 -12.55
C ARG A 182 2.58 -9.03 -11.07
N ARG A 183 2.01 -10.14 -10.57
CA ARG A 183 2.12 -10.55 -9.16
C ARG A 183 3.52 -11.04 -8.75
N GLN A 184 4.33 -11.54 -9.69
CA GLN A 184 5.58 -12.25 -9.39
C GLN A 184 6.85 -11.57 -9.96
N SER A 185 6.70 -10.63 -10.88
CA SER A 185 7.82 -10.03 -11.63
C SER A 185 7.62 -8.54 -11.95
N GLY A 186 6.65 -7.89 -11.32
CA GLY A 186 6.33 -6.47 -11.50
C GLY A 186 5.54 -6.15 -12.79
N GLY A 187 5.44 -7.06 -13.75
CA GLY A 187 4.58 -6.88 -14.91
C GLY A 187 4.99 -7.67 -16.14
N ALA A 188 4.10 -7.67 -17.14
CA ALA A 188 4.41 -8.12 -18.49
C ALA A 188 3.73 -7.24 -19.54
N ALA A 189 4.38 -7.09 -20.68
CA ALA A 189 3.76 -6.55 -21.88
C ALA A 189 2.79 -7.57 -22.49
N VAL A 190 1.73 -7.11 -23.14
CA VAL A 190 0.70 -7.98 -23.74
C VAL A 190 0.61 -7.72 -25.25
N VAL A 191 0.85 -8.74 -26.08
CA VAL A 191 0.82 -8.65 -27.55
C VAL A 191 -0.07 -9.74 -28.16
N MET A 192 -1.26 -9.37 -28.61
CA MET A 192 -2.22 -10.28 -29.27
C MET A 192 -2.52 -9.82 -30.69
N GLY A 193 -2.90 -10.76 -31.57
CA GLY A 193 -3.23 -10.48 -32.96
C GLY A 193 -4.33 -9.43 -33.18
N ALA A 194 -5.28 -9.31 -32.24
CA ALA A 194 -6.38 -8.35 -32.28
C ALA A 194 -5.98 -6.89 -31.96
N LEU A 195 -4.89 -6.68 -31.20
CA LEU A 195 -4.44 -5.34 -30.79
C LEU A 195 -4.07 -4.48 -32.01
N SER A 196 -4.32 -3.17 -31.95
CA SER A 196 -3.96 -2.27 -33.04
C SER A 196 -2.44 -2.16 -33.23
N PRO A 197 -1.96 -1.77 -34.43
CA PRO A 197 -0.55 -1.47 -34.64
C PRO A 197 0.01 -0.50 -33.59
N ARG A 198 -0.78 0.49 -33.18
CA ARG A 198 -0.42 1.50 -32.16
C ARG A 198 -0.32 0.90 -30.76
N THR A 199 -1.38 0.25 -30.26
CA THR A 199 -1.36 -0.42 -28.95
C THR A 199 -0.25 -1.47 -28.88
N ARG A 200 -0.06 -2.24 -29.96
CA ARG A 200 0.94 -3.31 -30.06
C ARG A 200 2.36 -2.74 -30.04
N ASN A 201 2.63 -1.66 -30.77
CA ASN A 201 3.94 -0.99 -30.73
C ASN A 201 4.22 -0.43 -29.33
N ALA A 202 3.26 0.24 -28.69
CA ALA A 202 3.43 0.79 -27.34
C ALA A 202 3.65 -0.32 -26.27
N GLN A 203 3.01 -1.48 -26.42
CA GLN A 203 3.28 -2.66 -25.57
C GLN A 203 4.65 -3.30 -25.85
N VAL A 204 5.14 -3.28 -27.11
CA VAL A 204 6.51 -3.70 -27.42
C VAL A 204 7.55 -2.69 -26.92
N GLU A 205 7.24 -1.40 -26.93
CA GLU A 205 8.10 -0.34 -26.40
C GLU A 205 8.24 -0.42 -24.87
N LEU A 206 7.16 -0.75 -24.15
CA LEU A 206 7.18 -1.08 -22.71
C LEU A 206 8.21 -2.19 -22.39
N TYR A 207 8.23 -3.26 -23.19
CA TYR A 207 9.20 -4.36 -23.05
C TYR A 207 10.61 -3.96 -23.51
N GLN A 208 10.74 -3.28 -24.65
CA GLN A 208 12.03 -2.88 -25.21
C GLN A 208 12.77 -1.88 -24.33
N SER A 209 12.07 -0.89 -23.78
CA SER A 209 12.59 0.09 -22.81
C SER A 209 12.89 -0.50 -21.42
N GLY A 210 12.58 -1.78 -21.19
CA GLY A 210 12.85 -2.45 -19.91
C GLY A 210 11.93 -2.00 -18.77
N GLN A 211 10.77 -1.42 -19.06
CA GLN A 211 9.71 -1.18 -18.06
C GLN A 211 9.05 -2.50 -17.60
N VAL A 212 9.20 -3.57 -18.39
CA VAL A 212 8.90 -4.97 -18.04
C VAL A 212 9.95 -5.90 -18.68
N ASP A 213 10.46 -6.89 -17.93
CA ASP A 213 11.39 -7.90 -18.50
C ASP A 213 10.66 -9.04 -19.25
N TYR A 214 9.34 -9.11 -19.18
CA TYR A 214 8.53 -10.22 -19.69
C TYR A 214 7.48 -9.74 -20.70
N LEU A 215 7.24 -10.58 -21.70
CA LEU A 215 6.22 -10.40 -22.73
C LEU A 215 5.29 -11.62 -22.72
N VAL A 216 3.97 -11.43 -22.73
CA VAL A 216 2.99 -12.48 -22.98
C VAL A 216 2.28 -12.19 -24.29
N ALA A 217 2.16 -13.19 -25.15
CA ALA A 217 1.69 -12.98 -26.51
C ALA A 217 0.95 -14.18 -27.11
N THR A 218 0.27 -13.94 -28.24
CA THR A 218 -0.12 -15.01 -29.17
C THR A 218 0.95 -15.22 -30.24
N ASP A 219 0.74 -16.25 -31.07
CA ASP A 219 1.35 -16.47 -32.38
C ASP A 219 1.68 -15.21 -33.21
N ALA A 220 0.96 -14.10 -33.01
CA ALA A 220 1.19 -12.79 -33.61
C ALA A 220 2.59 -12.21 -33.38
N ILE A 221 3.39 -12.66 -32.39
CA ILE A 221 4.82 -12.29 -32.32
C ILE A 221 5.69 -13.07 -33.30
N GLY A 222 5.22 -14.21 -33.79
CA GLY A 222 5.88 -15.03 -34.79
C GLY A 222 6.06 -14.33 -36.14
N MET A 223 5.39 -13.19 -36.37
CA MET A 223 5.54 -12.37 -37.58
C MET A 223 5.44 -10.87 -37.27
N GLY A 224 6.40 -10.08 -37.78
CA GLY A 224 6.24 -8.64 -37.97
C GLY A 224 6.30 -7.72 -36.76
N LEU A 225 7.12 -8.04 -35.75
CA LEU A 225 7.52 -7.11 -34.69
C LEU A 225 9.03 -7.14 -34.47
N ASN A 226 9.61 -5.97 -34.19
CA ASN A 226 11.04 -5.79 -33.98
C ASN A 226 11.40 -5.76 -32.47
N MET A 227 11.39 -6.94 -31.85
CA MET A 227 11.58 -7.17 -30.41
C MET A 227 12.77 -8.08 -30.10
N ASP A 228 13.67 -7.66 -29.20
CA ASP A 228 14.85 -8.43 -28.82
C ASP A 228 14.56 -9.39 -27.67
N ILE A 229 14.09 -10.60 -28.02
CA ILE A 229 13.79 -11.70 -27.11
C ILE A 229 15.00 -12.63 -26.98
N ASP A 230 15.30 -13.06 -25.75
CA ASP A 230 16.39 -14.02 -25.46
C ASP A 230 15.88 -15.46 -25.30
N HIS A 231 14.63 -15.60 -24.83
CA HIS A 231 13.98 -16.90 -24.58
C HIS A 231 12.51 -16.90 -25.01
N VAL A 232 12.05 -17.96 -25.68
CA VAL A 232 10.62 -18.17 -26.02
C VAL A 232 10.09 -19.41 -25.29
N ALA A 233 9.10 -19.22 -24.41
CA ALA A 233 8.44 -20.30 -23.67
C ALA A 233 7.01 -20.53 -24.21
N PHE A 234 6.70 -21.77 -24.58
CA PHE A 234 5.33 -22.14 -24.98
C PHE A 234 4.46 -22.40 -23.74
N GLY A 235 3.39 -21.63 -23.59
CA GLY A 235 2.33 -21.80 -22.58
C GLY A 235 1.35 -22.93 -22.93
N ALA A 236 1.15 -23.17 -24.22
CA ALA A 236 0.46 -24.33 -24.78
C ALA A 236 1.12 -24.76 -26.10
N LEU A 237 0.82 -25.97 -26.58
CA LEU A 237 1.26 -26.50 -27.89
C LEU A 237 0.08 -26.89 -28.79
N GLU A 238 -1.14 -26.55 -28.38
CA GLU A 238 -2.38 -26.74 -29.12
C GLU A 238 -3.00 -25.36 -29.39
N LYS A 239 -3.64 -25.20 -30.55
CA LYS A 239 -4.33 -23.96 -30.94
C LYS A 239 -5.62 -24.25 -31.69
N PHE A 240 -6.54 -23.29 -31.66
CA PHE A 240 -7.79 -23.33 -32.40
C PHE A 240 -7.64 -22.62 -33.76
N ASP A 241 -7.64 -23.38 -34.86
CA ASP A 241 -7.57 -22.81 -36.23
C ASP A 241 -8.93 -22.28 -36.74
N GLY A 242 -9.90 -22.11 -35.85
CA GLY A 242 -11.26 -21.66 -36.16
C GLY A 242 -12.25 -22.79 -36.46
N THR A 243 -11.81 -24.04 -36.57
CA THR A 243 -12.69 -25.21 -36.73
C THR A 243 -12.43 -26.21 -35.62
N ASP A 244 -11.18 -26.66 -35.51
CA ASP A 244 -10.73 -27.65 -34.53
C ASP A 244 -9.58 -27.11 -33.67
N VAL A 245 -9.40 -27.70 -32.49
CA VAL A 245 -8.18 -27.55 -31.67
C VAL A 245 -7.18 -28.60 -32.13
N ARG A 246 -5.98 -28.17 -32.56
CA ARG A 246 -4.91 -29.07 -33.02
C ARG A 246 -3.54 -28.68 -32.47
N SER A 247 -2.61 -29.62 -32.46
CA SER A 247 -1.21 -29.36 -32.17
C SER A 247 -0.57 -28.40 -33.19
N LEU A 248 0.40 -27.62 -32.74
CA LEU A 248 1.29 -26.83 -33.61
C LEU A 248 2.14 -27.75 -34.50
N THR A 249 2.37 -27.31 -35.73
CA THR A 249 3.37 -27.93 -36.61
C THR A 249 4.79 -27.49 -36.23
N ALA A 250 5.80 -28.28 -36.57
CA ALA A 250 7.20 -27.90 -36.35
C ALA A 250 7.59 -26.58 -37.03
N GLN A 251 6.95 -26.22 -38.15
CA GLN A 251 7.15 -24.94 -38.82
C GLN A 251 6.58 -23.76 -37.99
N GLU A 252 5.39 -23.91 -37.41
CA GLU A 252 4.79 -22.89 -36.53
C GLU A 252 5.61 -22.72 -35.23
N VAL A 253 6.05 -23.83 -34.62
CA VAL A 253 6.97 -23.81 -33.47
C VAL A 253 8.27 -23.09 -33.85
N ALA A 254 8.87 -23.39 -35.00
CA ALA A 254 10.12 -22.75 -35.45
C ALA A 254 9.95 -21.25 -35.78
N GLN A 255 8.82 -20.83 -36.35
CA GLN A 255 8.55 -19.42 -36.67
C GLN A 255 8.39 -18.58 -35.39
N ILE A 256 7.82 -19.18 -34.34
CA ILE A 256 7.63 -18.55 -33.02
C ILE A 256 8.94 -18.59 -32.20
N ALA A 257 9.55 -19.77 -32.03
CA ALA A 257 10.82 -19.94 -31.31
C ALA A 257 11.99 -19.20 -32.00
N GLY A 258 11.93 -19.03 -33.32
CA GLY A 258 12.86 -18.23 -34.11
C GLY A 258 12.81 -16.72 -33.84
N ARG A 259 11.96 -16.27 -32.92
CA ARG A 259 12.00 -14.90 -32.36
C ARG A 259 13.00 -14.75 -31.21
N ALA A 260 13.39 -15.85 -30.56
CA ALA A 260 14.48 -15.86 -29.58
C ALA A 260 15.85 -15.83 -30.29
N GLY A 261 16.75 -14.96 -29.84
CA GLY A 261 18.09 -14.80 -30.41
C GLY A 261 18.09 -14.03 -31.74
N ARG A 262 19.05 -13.13 -31.91
CA ARG A 262 19.07 -12.15 -33.01
C ARG A 262 20.46 -11.83 -33.50
N TYR A 263 20.59 -11.63 -34.81
CA TYR A 263 21.86 -11.49 -35.49
C TYR A 263 22.80 -12.63 -35.04
N ARG A 264 23.92 -12.33 -34.37
CA ARG A 264 24.87 -13.31 -33.81
C ARG A 264 24.62 -13.71 -32.35
N LYS A 265 23.55 -13.22 -31.70
CA LYS A 265 23.16 -13.63 -30.35
C LYS A 265 22.29 -14.89 -30.43
N ASP A 266 22.73 -15.95 -29.77
CA ASP A 266 21.97 -17.20 -29.67
C ASP A 266 20.66 -17.01 -28.88
N GLY A 267 19.68 -17.83 -29.22
CA GLY A 267 18.35 -17.84 -28.61
C GLY A 267 18.05 -19.16 -27.94
N THR A 268 17.15 -19.13 -26.97
CA THR A 268 16.65 -20.36 -26.33
C THR A 268 15.15 -20.50 -26.45
N PHE A 269 14.65 -21.73 -26.41
CA PHE A 269 13.21 -22.00 -26.35
C PHE A 269 12.89 -23.13 -25.39
N GLY A 270 11.67 -23.16 -24.88
CA GLY A 270 11.23 -24.14 -23.90
C GLY A 270 9.72 -24.15 -23.75
N THR A 271 9.23 -24.81 -22.70
CA THR A 271 7.81 -24.77 -22.32
C THR A 271 7.63 -24.18 -20.93
N THR A 272 6.44 -23.70 -20.62
CA THR A 272 6.07 -23.46 -19.22
C THR A 272 5.79 -24.79 -18.53
N ALA A 273 6.01 -24.88 -17.22
CA ALA A 273 5.84 -26.12 -16.45
C ALA A 273 4.37 -26.64 -16.36
N GLY A 274 3.38 -25.88 -16.85
CA GLY A 274 2.00 -26.33 -17.00
C GLY A 274 1.65 -26.82 -18.42
N ALA A 275 2.51 -26.55 -19.41
CA ALA A 275 2.32 -26.98 -20.79
C ALA A 275 2.79 -28.42 -21.01
N ARG A 276 2.24 -29.09 -22.03
CA ARG A 276 2.79 -30.37 -22.50
C ARG A 276 4.24 -30.16 -23.03
N PRO A 277 5.17 -31.11 -22.83
CA PRO A 277 6.49 -31.06 -23.46
C PRO A 277 6.41 -31.02 -25.00
N ILE A 278 7.38 -30.37 -25.64
CA ILE A 278 7.56 -30.46 -27.09
C ILE A 278 8.08 -31.88 -27.42
N PRO A 279 7.55 -32.59 -28.43
CA PRO A 279 8.11 -33.86 -28.89
C PRO A 279 9.55 -33.73 -29.41
N GLU A 280 10.38 -34.75 -29.19
CA GLU A 280 11.79 -34.75 -29.58
C GLU A 280 12.01 -34.53 -31.09
N ASP A 281 11.15 -35.11 -31.93
CA ASP A 281 11.21 -34.94 -33.40
C ASP A 281 10.78 -33.54 -33.87
N VAL A 282 10.11 -32.77 -33.01
CA VAL A 282 9.82 -31.35 -33.24
C VAL A 282 10.99 -30.50 -32.73
N ILE A 283 11.61 -30.84 -31.60
CA ILE A 283 12.81 -30.16 -31.08
C ILE A 283 13.96 -30.27 -32.10
N GLU A 284 14.28 -31.48 -32.57
CA GLU A 284 15.35 -31.73 -33.55
C GLU A 284 15.15 -30.90 -34.82
N ARG A 285 13.92 -30.86 -35.37
CA ARG A 285 13.59 -30.06 -36.57
C ARG A 285 13.67 -28.56 -36.34
N VAL A 286 13.38 -28.08 -35.13
CA VAL A 286 13.47 -26.65 -34.77
C VAL A 286 14.92 -26.21 -34.56
N GLU A 287 15.80 -27.05 -33.98
CA GLU A 287 17.24 -26.76 -33.87
C GLU A 287 17.97 -26.87 -35.21
N SER A 288 17.67 -27.90 -36.01
CA SER A 288 18.29 -28.15 -37.33
C SER A 288 17.69 -27.34 -38.49
N HIS A 289 16.65 -26.55 -38.23
CA HIS A 289 15.81 -25.84 -39.23
C HIS A 289 15.33 -26.70 -40.40
N THR A 290 15.22 -28.02 -40.20
CA THR A 290 14.87 -28.99 -41.24
C THR A 290 13.37 -29.32 -41.21
N PHE A 291 12.63 -28.91 -42.24
CA PHE A 291 11.18 -29.05 -42.31
C PHE A 291 10.72 -29.78 -43.58
N ALA A 292 9.55 -30.44 -43.51
CA ALA A 292 8.93 -31.06 -44.66
C ALA A 292 8.66 -30.02 -45.78
N PRO A 293 8.94 -30.33 -47.07
CA PRO A 293 8.60 -29.46 -48.18
C PRO A 293 7.09 -29.20 -48.29
N GLN A 294 6.72 -27.97 -48.65
CA GLN A 294 5.33 -27.60 -48.87
C GLN A 294 4.83 -28.30 -50.14
N GLN A 295 3.84 -29.18 -50.00
CA GLN A 295 3.32 -29.98 -51.13
C GLN A 295 2.16 -29.30 -51.87
N ARG A 296 1.46 -28.38 -51.20
CA ARG A 296 0.20 -27.77 -51.65
C ARG A 296 0.14 -26.32 -51.20
N ILE A 297 -0.38 -25.44 -52.06
CA ILE A 297 -0.66 -24.03 -51.74
C ILE A 297 -2.07 -23.66 -52.20
N PHE A 298 -2.68 -22.69 -51.53
CA PHE A 298 -4.05 -22.26 -51.82
C PHE A 298 -4.07 -21.30 -53.00
N TRP A 299 -5.06 -21.47 -53.88
CA TRP A 299 -5.22 -20.73 -55.12
C TRP A 299 -6.69 -20.34 -55.31
N ARG A 300 -6.91 -19.14 -55.85
CA ARG A 300 -8.21 -18.63 -56.30
C ARG A 300 -7.99 -17.96 -57.65
N ASN A 301 -8.92 -18.11 -58.58
CA ASN A 301 -8.84 -17.45 -59.88
C ASN A 301 -8.89 -15.93 -59.70
N SER A 302 -7.91 -15.20 -60.24
CA SER A 302 -7.87 -13.73 -60.23
C SER A 302 -8.48 -13.09 -61.50
N VAL A 303 -8.75 -13.87 -62.55
CA VAL A 303 -9.44 -13.40 -63.76
C VAL A 303 -10.95 -13.60 -63.59
N LEU A 304 -11.60 -12.59 -63.01
CA LEU A 304 -13.02 -12.60 -62.64
C LEU A 304 -13.93 -12.07 -63.76
N ASP A 305 -15.14 -12.62 -63.85
CA ASP A 305 -16.14 -12.29 -64.88
C ASP A 305 -17.35 -11.56 -64.28
N PHE A 306 -17.41 -10.25 -64.45
CA PHE A 306 -18.44 -9.40 -63.86
C PHE A 306 -19.74 -9.30 -64.69
N ARG A 307 -19.92 -10.09 -65.77
CA ARG A 307 -21.10 -9.98 -66.65
C ARG A 307 -22.44 -10.25 -65.96
N SER A 308 -22.44 -11.12 -64.95
CA SER A 308 -23.57 -11.40 -64.05
C SER A 308 -23.05 -11.98 -62.74
N VAL A 309 -23.86 -11.99 -61.68
CA VAL A 309 -23.48 -12.60 -60.39
C VAL A 309 -23.17 -14.10 -60.54
N GLU A 310 -23.94 -14.81 -61.39
CA GLU A 310 -23.66 -16.21 -61.75
C GLU A 310 -22.29 -16.35 -62.46
N SER A 311 -21.98 -15.46 -63.40
CA SER A 311 -20.68 -15.46 -64.10
C SER A 311 -19.52 -15.22 -63.14
N LEU A 312 -19.70 -14.31 -62.19
CA LEU A 312 -18.72 -14.00 -61.16
C LEU A 312 -18.48 -15.22 -60.25
N LEU A 313 -19.55 -15.81 -59.71
CA LEU A 313 -19.47 -17.04 -58.91
C LEU A 313 -18.83 -18.18 -59.69
N LYS A 314 -19.18 -18.38 -60.97
CA LYS A 314 -18.58 -19.40 -61.85
C LYS A 314 -17.09 -19.14 -62.09
N SER A 315 -16.68 -17.88 -62.21
CA SER A 315 -15.26 -17.50 -62.36
C SER A 315 -14.45 -17.69 -61.06
N LEU A 316 -15.03 -17.39 -59.89
CA LEU A 316 -14.43 -17.64 -58.57
C LEU A 316 -14.27 -19.15 -58.30
N ASN A 317 -15.30 -19.94 -58.64
CA ASN A 317 -15.37 -21.38 -58.39
C ASN A 317 -14.53 -22.24 -59.37
N ARG A 318 -13.77 -21.64 -60.31
CA ARG A 318 -12.92 -22.34 -61.28
C ARG A 318 -11.94 -23.31 -60.58
N PRO A 319 -11.68 -24.51 -61.13
CA PRO A 319 -10.68 -25.43 -60.57
C PRO A 319 -9.24 -24.89 -60.76
N PRO A 320 -8.28 -25.24 -59.87
CA PRO A 320 -6.88 -24.86 -60.03
C PRO A 320 -6.25 -25.46 -61.30
N PRO A 321 -5.36 -24.73 -62.01
CA PRO A 321 -4.83 -25.17 -63.29
C PRO A 321 -3.70 -26.21 -63.21
N GLU A 322 -2.97 -26.32 -62.08
CA GLU A 322 -1.72 -27.10 -62.01
C GLU A 322 -1.56 -27.96 -60.74
N PRO A 323 -0.87 -29.13 -60.82
CA PRO A 323 -0.61 -29.99 -59.67
C PRO A 323 0.26 -29.32 -58.59
N GLY A 324 -0.34 -29.11 -57.41
CA GLY A 324 0.27 -28.40 -56.28
C GLY A 324 -0.51 -27.15 -55.88
N LEU A 325 -1.33 -26.63 -56.79
CA LEU A 325 -2.36 -25.65 -56.48
C LEU A 325 -3.62 -26.38 -55.96
N VAL A 326 -4.15 -25.92 -54.84
CA VAL A 326 -5.41 -26.39 -54.25
C VAL A 326 -6.37 -25.22 -54.19
N ARG A 327 -7.66 -25.43 -54.47
CA ARG A 327 -8.64 -24.35 -54.36
C ARG A 327 -8.69 -23.86 -52.91
N ALA A 328 -8.63 -22.55 -52.71
CA ALA A 328 -8.87 -21.94 -51.41
C ALA A 328 -10.23 -22.37 -50.83
N PRO A 329 -10.35 -22.52 -49.49
CA PRO A 329 -11.64 -22.54 -48.80
C PRO A 329 -12.51 -21.35 -49.23
N THR A 330 -13.84 -21.48 -49.12
CA THR A 330 -14.75 -20.38 -49.40
C THR A 330 -14.50 -19.24 -48.41
N ALA A 331 -13.76 -18.23 -48.85
CA ALA A 331 -13.43 -17.06 -48.06
C ALA A 331 -14.67 -16.20 -47.77
N GLY A 332 -14.60 -15.35 -46.75
CA GLY A 332 -15.73 -14.53 -46.29
C GLY A 332 -16.32 -13.60 -47.36
N ASP A 333 -15.52 -13.19 -48.34
CA ASP A 333 -15.99 -12.38 -49.47
C ASP A 333 -16.86 -13.20 -50.45
N GLN A 334 -16.47 -14.43 -50.78
CA GLN A 334 -17.28 -15.34 -51.57
C GLN A 334 -18.54 -15.80 -50.81
N ALA A 335 -18.43 -16.12 -49.51
CA ALA A 335 -19.57 -16.51 -48.70
C ALA A 335 -20.59 -15.37 -48.55
N ALA A 336 -20.13 -14.12 -48.42
CA ALA A 336 -20.99 -12.94 -48.44
C ALA A 336 -21.66 -12.76 -49.80
N LEU A 337 -20.93 -12.94 -50.92
CA LEU A 337 -21.50 -12.85 -52.26
C LEU A 337 -22.58 -13.92 -52.50
N GLU A 338 -22.32 -15.17 -52.10
CA GLU A 338 -23.27 -16.28 -52.22
C GLU A 338 -24.56 -16.00 -51.42
N LEU A 339 -24.43 -15.57 -50.15
CA LEU A 339 -25.57 -15.23 -49.30
C LEU A 339 -26.35 -13.98 -49.78
N LEU A 340 -25.64 -12.93 -50.21
CA LEU A 340 -26.28 -11.71 -50.74
C LEU A 340 -26.93 -11.94 -52.12
N SER A 341 -26.43 -12.86 -52.93
CA SER A 341 -27.01 -13.19 -54.24
C SER A 341 -28.36 -13.91 -54.16
N GLY A 342 -28.69 -14.49 -52.99
CA GLY A 342 -29.99 -15.09 -52.73
C GLY A 342 -31.08 -14.09 -52.33
N ASP A 343 -30.73 -12.83 -52.06
CA ASP A 343 -31.69 -11.76 -51.75
C ASP A 343 -32.22 -11.13 -53.06
N SER A 344 -33.55 -11.06 -53.20
CA SER A 344 -34.20 -10.60 -54.43
C SER A 344 -34.05 -9.10 -54.69
N GLU A 345 -33.89 -8.27 -53.66
CA GLU A 345 -33.63 -6.84 -53.85
C GLU A 345 -32.18 -6.61 -54.30
N ILE A 346 -31.24 -7.33 -53.69
CA ILE A 346 -29.82 -7.27 -54.04
C ILE A 346 -29.58 -7.81 -55.46
N ALA A 347 -30.20 -8.93 -55.82
CA ALA A 347 -30.13 -9.51 -57.16
C ALA A 347 -30.70 -8.57 -58.23
N ALA A 348 -31.82 -7.88 -57.96
CA ALA A 348 -32.40 -6.90 -58.88
C ALA A 348 -31.50 -5.66 -59.08
N ARG A 349 -30.85 -5.19 -58.00
CA ARG A 349 -29.87 -4.09 -58.03
C ARG A 349 -28.57 -4.47 -58.76
N ALA A 350 -28.13 -5.73 -58.65
CA ALA A 350 -26.89 -6.24 -59.27
C ALA A 350 -27.06 -6.65 -60.76
N SER A 351 -27.84 -5.88 -61.53
CA SER A 351 -28.28 -6.20 -62.89
C SER A 351 -27.37 -5.72 -64.03
N SER A 352 -26.29 -4.99 -63.71
CA SER A 352 -25.29 -4.49 -64.68
C SER A 352 -23.85 -4.83 -64.27
N PRO A 353 -22.88 -4.95 -65.20
CA PRO A 353 -21.51 -5.36 -64.86
C PRO A 353 -20.81 -4.45 -63.83
N SER A 354 -21.08 -3.15 -63.86
CA SER A 354 -20.61 -2.19 -62.84
C SER A 354 -21.25 -2.43 -61.47
N SER A 355 -22.54 -2.75 -61.41
CA SER A 355 -23.20 -3.10 -60.14
C SER A 355 -22.77 -4.47 -59.57
N VAL A 356 -22.42 -5.44 -60.43
CA VAL A 356 -21.84 -6.73 -60.01
C VAL A 356 -20.43 -6.54 -59.46
N ALA A 357 -19.61 -5.69 -60.08
CA ALA A 357 -18.30 -5.30 -59.54
C ALA A 357 -18.42 -4.55 -58.22
N LEU A 358 -19.37 -3.62 -58.09
CA LEU A 358 -19.67 -2.91 -56.85
C LEU A 358 -20.11 -3.86 -55.73
N LEU A 359 -21.00 -4.82 -56.03
CA LEU A 359 -21.41 -5.86 -55.08
C LEU A 359 -20.19 -6.66 -54.59
N TRP A 360 -19.29 -7.03 -55.50
CA TRP A 360 -18.06 -7.76 -55.16
C TRP A 360 -17.15 -6.96 -54.24
N ASP A 361 -16.92 -5.67 -54.51
CA ASP A 361 -16.10 -4.81 -53.65
C ASP A 361 -16.73 -4.57 -52.27
N VAL A 362 -18.07 -4.57 -52.16
CA VAL A 362 -18.78 -4.56 -50.87
C VAL A 362 -18.68 -5.91 -50.14
N CYS A 363 -18.74 -7.03 -50.85
CA CYS A 363 -18.50 -8.36 -50.27
C CYS A 363 -17.06 -8.50 -49.72
N ARG A 364 -16.10 -7.76 -50.28
CA ARG A 364 -14.70 -7.73 -49.84
C ARG A 364 -14.40 -6.86 -48.61
N ILE A 365 -15.40 -6.18 -48.04
CA ILE A 365 -15.25 -5.45 -46.77
C ILE A 365 -14.91 -6.44 -45.63
N PRO A 366 -13.75 -6.32 -44.95
CA PRO A 366 -13.32 -7.32 -43.96
C PRO A 366 -14.17 -7.34 -42.67
N ASP A 367 -14.50 -8.53 -42.18
CA ASP A 367 -15.03 -8.72 -40.82
C ASP A 367 -13.89 -8.69 -39.79
N PHE A 368 -13.42 -7.49 -39.46
CA PHE A 368 -12.39 -7.28 -38.43
C PHE A 368 -12.81 -7.77 -37.03
N ARG A 369 -14.11 -7.98 -36.78
CA ARG A 369 -14.63 -8.49 -35.49
C ARG A 369 -14.70 -10.02 -35.45
N ARG A 370 -14.48 -10.72 -36.58
CA ARG A 370 -14.56 -12.18 -36.73
C ARG A 370 -15.86 -12.78 -36.17
N LEU A 371 -16.97 -12.04 -36.28
CA LEU A 371 -18.26 -12.41 -35.69
C LEU A 371 -18.86 -13.67 -36.29
N ARG A 372 -18.47 -14.04 -37.51
CA ARG A 372 -19.04 -15.18 -38.28
C ARG A 372 -20.58 -15.13 -38.39
N SER A 373 -21.15 -13.94 -38.26
CA SER A 373 -22.58 -13.75 -38.07
C SER A 373 -23.22 -12.96 -39.21
N GLN A 374 -24.53 -13.16 -39.37
CA GLN A 374 -25.39 -12.42 -40.30
C GLN A 374 -25.29 -10.89 -40.10
N SER A 375 -24.79 -10.40 -38.97
CA SER A 375 -24.59 -8.98 -38.68
C SER A 375 -23.64 -8.29 -39.65
N HIS A 376 -22.56 -8.96 -40.08
CA HIS A 376 -21.62 -8.37 -41.05
C HIS A 376 -22.21 -8.35 -42.46
N THR A 377 -22.82 -9.44 -42.89
CA THR A 377 -23.54 -9.50 -44.19
C THR A 377 -24.68 -8.48 -44.24
N ARG A 378 -25.39 -8.23 -43.13
CA ARG A 378 -26.41 -7.18 -43.05
C ARG A 378 -25.82 -5.76 -43.13
N LEU A 379 -24.59 -5.53 -42.68
CA LEU A 379 -23.88 -4.27 -42.92
C LEU A 379 -23.48 -4.13 -44.39
N GLN A 380 -22.94 -5.20 -45.00
CA GLN A 380 -22.60 -5.24 -46.43
C GLN A 380 -23.84 -4.98 -47.31
N MET A 381 -24.98 -5.61 -46.99
CA MET A 381 -26.28 -5.36 -47.61
C MET A 381 -26.69 -3.88 -47.55
N GLN A 382 -26.58 -3.24 -46.37
CA GLN A 382 -26.89 -1.81 -46.20
C GLN A 382 -25.93 -0.92 -47.00
N VAL A 383 -24.64 -1.24 -47.02
CA VAL A 383 -23.63 -0.50 -47.78
C VAL A 383 -23.87 -0.62 -49.30
N PHE A 384 -24.15 -1.82 -49.82
CA PHE A 384 -24.47 -2.01 -51.23
C PHE A 384 -25.78 -1.32 -51.63
N THR A 385 -26.81 -1.39 -50.78
CA THR A 385 -28.11 -0.74 -51.03
C THR A 385 -27.98 0.78 -51.08
N GLY A 386 -27.17 1.37 -50.20
CA GLY A 386 -26.85 2.80 -50.22
C GLY A 386 -26.02 3.21 -51.44
N LEU A 387 -24.93 2.49 -51.76
CA LEU A 387 -24.10 2.76 -52.93
C LEU A 387 -24.84 2.54 -54.26
N SER A 388 -25.87 1.69 -54.27
CA SER A 388 -26.77 1.47 -55.41
C SER A 388 -28.00 2.39 -55.44
N ALA A 389 -28.08 3.38 -54.55
CA ALA A 389 -29.14 4.39 -54.56
C ALA A 389 -28.81 5.58 -55.49
N PRO A 390 -29.80 6.38 -55.91
CA PRO A 390 -29.58 7.60 -56.69
C PRO A 390 -28.61 8.56 -55.97
N GLY A 391 -27.39 8.69 -56.51
CA GLY A 391 -26.29 9.43 -55.90
C GLY A 391 -24.97 8.64 -55.83
N GLY A 392 -25.03 7.30 -55.83
CA GLY A 392 -23.85 6.43 -55.93
C GLY A 392 -22.91 6.48 -54.73
N ARG A 393 -23.39 6.94 -53.56
CA ARG A 393 -22.61 7.23 -52.35
C ARG A 393 -23.40 6.84 -51.10
N LEU A 394 -22.69 6.51 -50.03
CA LEU A 394 -23.31 6.41 -48.71
C LEU A 394 -23.70 7.80 -48.20
N ASP A 395 -24.80 7.84 -47.46
CA ASP A 395 -25.25 9.02 -46.75
C ASP A 395 -24.32 9.36 -45.56
N ASP A 396 -23.99 10.64 -45.40
CA ASP A 396 -23.04 11.09 -44.37
C ASP A 396 -23.63 10.96 -42.95
N ASP A 397 -24.95 11.09 -42.76
CA ASP A 397 -25.61 10.90 -41.46
C ASP A 397 -25.72 9.42 -41.07
N PHE A 398 -25.92 8.51 -42.02
CA PHE A 398 -25.79 7.07 -41.81
C PHE A 398 -24.37 6.70 -41.33
N VAL A 399 -23.32 7.24 -41.96
CA VAL A 399 -21.94 7.01 -41.52
C VAL A 399 -21.69 7.65 -40.14
N ALA A 400 -22.11 8.90 -39.93
CA ALA A 400 -21.98 9.58 -38.63
C ALA A 400 -22.68 8.81 -37.50
N GLY A 401 -23.91 8.37 -37.74
CA GLY A 401 -24.73 7.60 -36.79
C GLY A 401 -24.18 6.20 -36.49
N ARG A 402 -23.24 5.68 -37.29
CA ARG A 402 -22.46 4.46 -37.02
C ARG A 402 -21.17 4.78 -36.27
N VAL A 403 -20.39 5.75 -36.75
CA VAL A 403 -19.10 6.16 -36.17
C VAL A 403 -19.25 6.69 -34.74
N ARG A 404 -20.24 7.56 -34.48
CA ARG A 404 -20.54 8.12 -33.13
C ARG A 404 -20.86 7.05 -32.06
N ARG A 405 -21.28 5.84 -32.45
CA ARG A 405 -21.54 4.73 -31.49
C ARG A 405 -20.27 4.00 -31.06
N VAL A 406 -19.19 4.14 -31.84
CA VAL A 406 -17.90 3.48 -31.63
C VAL A 406 -16.89 4.44 -31.00
N ASP A 407 -17.04 5.74 -31.21
CA ASP A 407 -16.20 6.81 -30.65
C ASP A 407 -16.42 7.03 -29.13
N ARG A 408 -16.01 6.04 -28.35
CA ARG A 408 -16.17 5.99 -26.89
C ARG A 408 -14.98 5.24 -26.26
N THR A 409 -14.30 5.86 -25.30
CA THR A 409 -13.10 5.30 -24.62
C THR A 409 -13.41 4.65 -23.25
N ASP A 410 -14.67 4.66 -22.82
CA ASP A 410 -15.13 3.94 -21.62
C ASP A 410 -15.17 2.41 -21.79
N GLY A 411 -15.26 1.68 -20.67
CA GLY A 411 -15.40 0.23 -20.66
C GLY A 411 -14.10 -0.52 -20.36
N ASP A 412 -14.10 -1.82 -20.68
CA ASP A 412 -13.02 -2.75 -20.39
C ASP A 412 -12.14 -3.03 -21.64
N ILE A 413 -11.15 -3.91 -21.47
CA ILE A 413 -10.22 -4.32 -22.54
C ILE A 413 -10.96 -4.97 -23.71
N HIS A 414 -11.95 -5.82 -23.47
CA HIS A 414 -12.73 -6.46 -24.54
C HIS A 414 -13.59 -5.44 -25.28
N THR A 415 -14.30 -4.56 -24.56
CA THR A 415 -15.11 -3.47 -25.14
C THR A 415 -14.27 -2.58 -26.05
N LEU A 416 -13.04 -2.22 -25.66
CA LEU A 416 -12.15 -1.39 -26.46
C LEU A 416 -11.61 -2.12 -27.69
N VAL A 417 -11.23 -3.39 -27.58
CA VAL A 417 -10.83 -4.22 -28.74
C VAL A 417 -11.97 -4.33 -29.75
N ASP A 418 -13.20 -4.56 -29.30
CA ASP A 418 -14.39 -4.66 -30.16
C ASP A 418 -14.72 -3.33 -30.86
N ARG A 419 -14.54 -2.19 -30.18
CA ARG A 419 -14.67 -0.86 -30.78
C ARG A 419 -13.56 -0.58 -31.81
N ILE A 420 -12.31 -0.97 -31.54
CA ILE A 420 -11.21 -0.88 -32.52
C ILE A 420 -11.50 -1.73 -33.77
N ALA A 421 -12.00 -2.95 -33.59
CA ALA A 421 -12.41 -3.80 -34.72
C ALA A 421 -13.60 -3.20 -35.49
N ALA A 422 -14.56 -2.56 -34.80
CA ALA A 422 -15.69 -1.88 -35.44
C ALA A 422 -15.29 -0.62 -36.24
N ILE A 423 -14.41 0.24 -35.71
CA ILE A 423 -14.01 1.48 -36.42
C ILE A 423 -13.19 1.17 -37.68
N ARG A 424 -12.43 0.07 -37.70
CA ARG A 424 -11.67 -0.36 -38.89
C ARG A 424 -12.51 -0.65 -40.12
N VAL A 425 -13.73 -1.17 -39.94
CA VAL A 425 -14.68 -1.35 -41.05
C VAL A 425 -14.98 0.00 -41.70
N TRP A 426 -15.16 1.05 -40.89
CA TRP A 426 -15.38 2.42 -41.38
C TRP A 426 -14.11 3.08 -41.93
N THR A 427 -12.93 2.82 -41.36
CA THR A 427 -11.64 3.25 -41.96
C THR A 427 -11.41 2.61 -43.33
N TYR A 428 -11.75 1.33 -43.52
CA TYR A 428 -11.69 0.66 -44.81
C TYR A 428 -12.68 1.26 -45.83
N ILE A 429 -13.92 1.50 -45.41
CA ILE A 429 -14.97 2.17 -46.21
C ILE A 429 -14.53 3.59 -46.61
N ALA A 430 -13.94 4.36 -45.70
CA ALA A 430 -13.47 5.72 -45.97
C ALA A 430 -12.32 5.80 -46.97
N HIS A 431 -11.51 4.75 -47.09
CA HIS A 431 -10.48 4.61 -48.12
C HIS A 431 -11.01 4.17 -49.50
N GLN A 432 -12.27 3.73 -49.62
CA GLN A 432 -12.86 3.40 -50.91
C GLN A 432 -13.15 4.66 -51.73
N SER A 433 -12.67 4.65 -52.98
CA SER A 433 -12.70 5.83 -53.84
C SER A 433 -14.11 6.09 -54.37
N GLY A 434 -14.68 7.25 -54.02
CA GLY A 434 -15.99 7.68 -54.50
C GLY A 434 -17.19 7.14 -53.71
N TRP A 435 -17.00 6.32 -52.67
CA TRP A 435 -18.09 5.77 -51.84
C TRP A 435 -18.69 6.79 -50.87
N LEU A 436 -17.93 7.81 -50.46
CA LEU A 436 -18.34 8.87 -49.53
C LEU A 436 -18.33 10.23 -50.21
N LYS A 437 -18.98 11.24 -49.59
CA LYS A 437 -18.99 12.61 -50.10
C LYS A 437 -17.66 13.33 -49.90
N ASP A 438 -17.11 13.23 -48.69
CA ASP A 438 -15.76 13.70 -48.33
C ASP A 438 -14.96 12.56 -47.69
N SER A 439 -14.29 11.77 -48.53
CA SER A 439 -13.39 10.71 -48.06
C SER A 439 -12.23 11.22 -47.20
N ALA A 440 -11.78 12.47 -47.36
CA ALA A 440 -10.62 12.98 -46.62
C ALA A 440 -10.99 13.32 -45.16
N HIS A 441 -12.14 13.96 -44.95
CA HIS A 441 -12.72 14.17 -43.62
C HIS A 441 -12.93 12.83 -42.90
N TRP A 442 -13.60 11.88 -43.56
CA TRP A 442 -13.90 10.57 -42.96
C TRP A 442 -12.64 9.75 -42.64
N GLN A 443 -11.63 9.74 -43.51
CA GLN A 443 -10.33 9.07 -43.24
C GLN A 443 -9.61 9.68 -42.03
N GLY A 444 -9.59 11.01 -41.90
CA GLY A 444 -9.01 11.69 -40.74
C GLY A 444 -9.76 11.38 -39.45
N LEU A 445 -11.09 11.43 -39.48
CA LEU A 445 -11.94 11.17 -38.34
C LEU A 445 -11.81 9.72 -37.85
N THR A 446 -12.03 8.70 -38.69
CA THR A 446 -11.96 7.31 -38.23
C THR A 446 -10.56 6.89 -37.78
N ARG A 447 -9.49 7.47 -38.38
CA ARG A 447 -8.12 7.31 -37.89
C ARG A 447 -7.94 7.89 -36.49
N SER A 448 -8.40 9.11 -36.25
CA SER A 448 -8.31 9.75 -34.92
C SER A 448 -9.06 8.95 -33.83
N ILE A 449 -10.16 8.29 -34.21
CA ILE A 449 -10.93 7.42 -33.32
C ILE A 449 -10.18 6.11 -33.06
N GLU A 450 -9.60 5.46 -34.08
CA GLU A 450 -8.75 4.28 -33.88
C GLU A 450 -7.53 4.61 -33.01
N ASP A 451 -6.89 5.77 -33.19
CA ASP A 451 -5.78 6.25 -32.36
C ASP A 451 -6.20 6.44 -30.89
N ARG A 452 -7.29 7.19 -30.62
CA ARG A 452 -7.80 7.39 -29.23
C ARG A 452 -8.21 6.09 -28.54
N LEU A 453 -8.90 5.19 -29.25
CA LEU A 453 -9.27 3.87 -28.73
C LEU A 453 -8.02 3.00 -28.46
N SER A 454 -6.99 3.10 -29.30
CA SER A 454 -5.74 2.35 -29.15
C SER A 454 -4.92 2.80 -27.94
N ASP A 455 -4.91 4.10 -27.65
CA ASP A 455 -4.21 4.65 -26.49
C ASP A 455 -4.95 4.32 -25.19
N ALA A 456 -6.28 4.46 -25.17
CA ALA A 456 -7.11 4.00 -24.05
C ALA A 456 -6.92 2.50 -23.78
N LEU A 457 -6.86 1.67 -24.83
CA LEU A 457 -6.57 0.23 -24.70
C LEU A 457 -5.17 -0.04 -24.16
N HIS A 458 -4.15 0.69 -24.63
CA HIS A 458 -2.79 0.58 -24.08
C HIS A 458 -2.75 0.95 -22.59
N GLU A 459 -3.46 2.01 -22.19
CA GLU A 459 -3.54 2.41 -20.79
C GLU A 459 -4.21 1.34 -19.93
N ARG A 460 -5.36 0.80 -20.34
CA ARG A 460 -6.05 -0.28 -19.61
C ARG A 460 -5.22 -1.56 -19.50
N LEU A 461 -4.49 -1.93 -20.56
CA LEU A 461 -3.55 -3.06 -20.51
C LEU A 461 -2.42 -2.79 -19.48
N THR A 462 -1.85 -1.58 -19.49
CA THR A 462 -0.75 -1.20 -18.59
C THR A 462 -1.21 -1.13 -17.13
N GLN A 463 -2.35 -0.48 -16.85
CA GLN A 463 -2.98 -0.43 -15.52
C GLN A 463 -3.28 -1.84 -14.97
N ARG A 464 -3.64 -2.80 -15.84
CA ARG A 464 -4.00 -4.16 -15.44
C ARG A 464 -2.80 -5.10 -15.28
N PHE A 465 -1.77 -4.98 -16.11
CA PHE A 465 -0.68 -5.96 -16.23
C PHE A 465 0.71 -5.45 -15.83
N VAL A 466 0.82 -4.21 -15.34
CA VAL A 466 2.08 -3.62 -14.84
C VAL A 466 1.88 -3.03 -13.44
N ASP A 467 2.73 -3.42 -12.50
CA ASP A 467 2.93 -2.73 -11.22
C ASP A 467 4.18 -1.85 -11.37
N ARG A 468 3.97 -0.54 -11.54
CA ARG A 468 5.05 0.42 -11.84
C ARG A 468 6.08 0.50 -10.71
N CYS A 469 5.65 0.43 -9.46
CA CYS A 469 6.54 0.48 -8.30
C CYS A 469 7.44 -0.76 -8.29
N MET A 470 6.86 -1.95 -8.48
CA MET A 470 7.62 -3.20 -8.54
C MET A 470 8.53 -3.30 -9.77
N SER A 471 8.12 -2.80 -10.94
CA SER A 471 8.96 -2.89 -12.15
C SER A 471 10.13 -1.92 -12.12
N VAL A 472 9.96 -0.71 -11.58
CA VAL A 472 11.08 0.23 -11.33
C VAL A 472 12.02 -0.31 -10.25
N LEU A 473 11.49 -0.89 -9.16
CA LEU A 473 12.31 -1.54 -8.12
C LEU A 473 13.14 -2.69 -8.70
N MET A 474 12.54 -3.59 -9.48
CA MET A 474 13.22 -4.68 -10.18
C MET A 474 14.23 -4.20 -11.24
N ARG A 475 14.14 -2.95 -11.70
CA ARG A 475 15.12 -2.31 -12.58
C ARG A 475 16.27 -1.67 -11.79
N ARG A 476 16.02 -0.84 -10.78
CA ARG A 476 17.11 -0.19 -10.01
C ARG A 476 17.94 -1.20 -9.19
N LEU A 477 17.33 -2.27 -8.70
CA LEU A 477 18.03 -3.40 -8.04
C LEU A 477 18.96 -4.20 -8.99
N LYS A 478 18.79 -4.04 -10.31
CA LYS A 478 19.64 -4.60 -11.38
C LYS A 478 20.72 -3.60 -11.84
N GLU A 479 20.43 -2.30 -11.73
CA GLU A 479 21.31 -1.19 -12.11
C GLU A 479 22.30 -0.79 -10.99
N CYS A 480 22.23 -1.46 -9.82
CA CYS A 480 23.03 -1.17 -8.61
C CYS A 480 23.01 0.31 -8.19
N THR A 481 21.97 1.04 -8.60
CA THR A 481 21.82 2.47 -8.42
C THR A 481 20.78 2.69 -7.34
N MET A 482 21.15 3.39 -6.27
CA MET A 482 20.24 3.69 -5.16
C MET A 482 18.99 4.42 -5.70
N PRO A 483 17.78 4.14 -5.17
CA PRO A 483 16.63 4.96 -5.47
C PRO A 483 16.81 6.36 -4.85
N ASP A 484 16.23 7.36 -5.49
CA ASP A 484 16.21 8.72 -4.98
C ASP A 484 15.20 8.82 -3.83
N VAL A 485 15.72 8.81 -2.59
CA VAL A 485 14.94 8.89 -1.35
C VAL A 485 14.95 10.33 -0.85
N GLU A 486 13.84 11.04 -1.05
CA GLU A 486 13.66 12.41 -0.57
C GLU A 486 12.94 12.40 0.78
N ILE A 487 13.68 12.72 1.85
CA ILE A 487 13.08 12.92 3.18
C ILE A 487 12.68 14.39 3.30
N LEU A 488 11.37 14.66 3.31
CA LEU A 488 10.82 16.00 3.46
C LEU A 488 10.94 16.43 4.93
N ALA A 489 11.99 17.21 5.20
CA ALA A 489 12.39 17.62 6.56
C ALA A 489 11.39 18.56 7.28
N ALA A 490 10.27 18.94 6.65
CA ALA A 490 9.27 19.86 7.19
C ALA A 490 8.07 19.16 7.86
N ASP A 491 7.69 17.95 7.39
CA ASP A 491 6.54 17.19 7.88
C ASP A 491 6.88 15.77 8.38
N GLY A 492 8.14 15.37 8.16
CA GLY A 492 8.70 14.07 8.56
C GLY A 492 8.51 12.96 7.54
N ARG A 493 7.94 13.24 6.34
CA ARG A 493 7.66 12.19 5.36
C ARG A 493 8.90 11.72 4.62
N VAL A 494 8.95 10.42 4.42
CA VAL A 494 9.97 9.70 3.66
C VAL A 494 9.34 9.34 2.31
N LEU A 495 9.72 10.08 1.26
CA LEU A 495 9.27 9.80 -0.09
C LEU A 495 10.31 8.94 -0.81
N VAL A 496 9.84 7.97 -1.60
CA VAL A 496 10.66 7.20 -2.52
C VAL A 496 10.11 7.46 -3.92
N GLU A 497 10.88 8.16 -4.76
CA GLU A 497 10.43 8.60 -6.10
C GLU A 497 9.07 9.34 -6.13
N LYS A 498 8.76 10.07 -5.05
CA LYS A 498 7.52 10.86 -4.77
C LYS A 498 6.33 10.07 -4.21
N ASP A 499 6.37 8.75 -4.11
CA ASP A 499 5.38 7.97 -3.37
C ASP A 499 5.72 7.98 -1.85
N GLU A 500 4.70 8.08 -0.99
CA GLU A 500 4.88 8.17 0.46
C GLU A 500 5.12 6.79 1.10
N PHE A 501 6.39 6.50 1.45
CA PHE A 501 6.80 5.22 2.05
C PHE A 501 6.65 5.20 3.58
N GLY A 502 6.62 6.36 4.23
CA GLY A 502 6.31 6.48 5.65
C GLY A 502 6.79 7.76 6.29
N ARG A 503 6.85 7.75 7.62
CA ARG A 503 7.09 8.96 8.42
C ARG A 503 8.13 8.74 9.51
N LEU A 504 8.99 9.73 9.70
CA LEU A 504 9.97 9.82 10.78
C LEU A 504 9.40 10.71 11.89
N GLU A 505 8.83 10.08 12.92
CA GLU A 505 8.31 10.72 14.13
C GLU A 505 9.41 10.62 15.21
N GLY A 506 9.96 11.77 15.62
CA GLY A 506 11.14 11.85 16.48
C GLY A 506 12.36 11.20 15.84
N LEU A 507 12.77 10.05 16.38
CA LEU A 507 13.82 9.18 15.83
C LEU A 507 13.26 7.91 15.16
N ALA A 508 11.98 7.59 15.35
CA ALA A 508 11.36 6.34 14.91
C ALA A 508 10.78 6.46 13.49
N PHE A 509 11.00 5.43 12.67
CA PHE A 509 10.35 5.29 11.36
C PHE A 509 9.07 4.46 11.47
N ARG A 510 7.94 4.99 11.00
CA ARG A 510 6.64 4.32 10.94
C ARG A 510 6.17 4.21 9.49
N SER A 511 5.87 2.99 9.05
CA SER A 511 5.31 2.69 7.72
C SER A 511 3.77 2.81 7.73
N PRO A 512 3.13 3.42 6.72
CA PRO A 512 1.70 3.70 6.71
C PRO A 512 0.94 2.51 6.11
N ALA A 513 0.79 1.46 6.92
CA ALA A 513 0.21 0.15 6.60
C ALA A 513 1.04 -0.73 5.62
N PRO A 514 0.99 -2.07 5.76
CA PRO A 514 1.78 -2.99 4.93
C PRO A 514 1.25 -3.06 3.50
N THR A 515 2.13 -3.01 2.50
CA THR A 515 1.74 -2.77 1.09
C THR A 515 1.27 -4.01 0.32
N GLY A 516 0.73 -4.99 1.04
CA GLY A 516 0.13 -6.24 0.54
C GLY A 516 1.06 -7.46 0.52
N SER A 517 2.38 -7.30 0.67
CA SER A 517 3.33 -8.42 0.72
C SER A 517 4.56 -8.11 1.61
N PRO A 518 4.90 -8.95 2.61
CA PRO A 518 6.01 -8.68 3.53
C PRO A 518 7.38 -8.54 2.84
N GLU A 519 7.60 -9.29 1.74
CA GLU A 519 8.83 -9.22 0.96
C GLU A 519 9.03 -7.84 0.31
N LYS A 520 7.95 -7.20 -0.13
CA LYS A 520 7.97 -5.86 -0.76
C LYS A 520 8.33 -4.78 0.28
N ASP A 521 7.67 -4.82 1.44
CA ASP A 521 7.95 -3.91 2.54
C ASP A 521 9.41 -4.05 3.01
N GLN A 522 9.94 -5.28 3.09
CA GLN A 522 11.34 -5.56 3.45
C GLN A 522 12.34 -5.08 2.38
N MET A 523 12.05 -5.24 1.09
CA MET A 523 12.92 -4.75 0.01
C MET A 523 12.97 -3.21 -0.03
N LEU A 524 11.83 -2.54 0.15
CA LEU A 524 11.77 -1.07 0.23
C LEU A 524 12.53 -0.54 1.45
N LEU A 525 12.34 -1.16 2.62
CA LEU A 525 13.07 -0.81 3.85
C LEU A 525 14.59 -0.97 3.67
N THR A 526 15.02 -2.02 2.98
CA THR A 526 16.45 -2.27 2.68
C THR A 526 17.03 -1.16 1.78
N ALA A 527 16.27 -0.68 0.79
CA ALA A 527 16.72 0.37 -0.10
C ALA A 527 16.73 1.77 0.56
N ALA A 528 15.77 2.05 1.44
CA ALA A 528 15.70 3.31 2.20
C ALA A 528 16.74 3.39 3.34
N ARG A 529 17.27 2.25 3.80
CA ARG A 529 18.08 2.14 5.03
C ARG A 529 19.24 3.15 5.14
N PRO A 530 20.09 3.39 4.13
CA PRO A 530 21.21 4.34 4.28
C PRO A 530 20.77 5.81 4.39
N ALA A 531 19.65 6.18 3.76
CA ALA A 531 19.09 7.52 3.87
C ALA A 531 18.43 7.75 5.23
N LEU A 532 17.72 6.73 5.75
CA LEU A 532 17.14 6.73 7.10
C LEU A 532 18.25 6.79 8.17
N GLU A 533 19.31 5.99 8.05
CA GLU A 533 20.47 6.05 8.96
C GLU A 533 21.10 7.44 8.99
N ALA A 534 21.36 8.06 7.83
CA ALA A 534 21.95 9.39 7.76
C ALA A 534 21.07 10.48 8.41
N GLU A 535 19.75 10.47 8.16
CA GLU A 535 18.83 11.44 8.76
C GLU A 535 18.65 11.20 10.27
N ILE A 536 18.52 9.95 10.71
CA ILE A 536 18.35 9.62 12.13
C ILE A 536 19.60 10.00 12.94
N GLN A 537 20.81 9.80 12.38
CA GLN A 537 22.05 10.32 13.00
C GLN A 537 22.07 11.86 13.03
N ARG A 538 21.58 12.56 11.99
CA ARG A 538 21.44 14.02 11.98
C ARG A 538 20.45 14.51 13.06
N ARG A 539 19.34 13.78 13.27
CA ARG A 539 18.35 14.09 14.32
C ARG A 539 18.90 13.82 15.72
N LEU A 540 19.59 12.70 15.94
CA LEU A 540 20.29 12.42 17.20
C LEU A 540 21.32 13.52 17.52
N GLY A 541 22.09 13.99 16.53
CA GLY A 541 23.04 15.08 16.69
C GLY A 541 22.40 16.42 17.09
N ARG A 542 21.11 16.65 16.77
CA ARG A 542 20.32 17.79 17.27
C ARG A 542 19.82 17.54 18.69
N LEU A 543 19.22 16.38 18.94
CA LEU A 543 18.70 15.99 20.26
C LEU A 543 19.79 16.12 21.34
N LEU A 544 21.01 15.64 21.07
CA LEU A 544 22.14 15.70 21.98
C LEU A 544 22.68 17.13 22.26
N GLY A 545 22.25 18.12 21.48
CA GLY A 545 22.67 19.53 21.58
C GLY A 545 21.53 20.55 21.76
N ASP A 546 20.29 20.08 21.93
CA ASP A 546 19.14 20.91 22.30
C ASP A 546 19.10 21.13 23.83
N ASP A 547 18.51 22.25 24.27
CA ASP A 547 18.33 22.57 25.70
C ASP A 547 17.28 21.66 26.40
N ASP A 548 17.45 21.45 27.71
CA ASP A 548 16.54 20.71 28.60
C ASP A 548 15.04 21.06 28.45
N ALA A 549 14.73 22.26 27.96
CA ALA A 549 13.39 22.81 27.82
C ALA A 549 12.58 22.26 26.63
N VAL A 550 13.22 21.65 25.61
CA VAL A 550 12.48 20.99 24.50
C VAL A 550 12.05 19.56 24.82
N PHE A 551 12.47 19.05 25.98
CA PHE A 551 12.13 17.72 26.49
C PHE A 551 11.02 17.81 27.53
N SER A 552 10.11 16.83 27.53
CA SER A 552 9.02 16.75 28.51
C SER A 552 8.73 15.29 28.90
N LEU A 553 8.05 15.09 30.03
CA LEU A 553 7.65 13.78 30.54
C LEU A 553 6.12 13.73 30.59
N ASP A 554 5.50 12.74 29.94
CA ASP A 554 4.05 12.54 29.98
C ASP A 554 3.57 11.89 31.29
N ALA A 555 2.25 11.91 31.52
CA ALA A 555 1.63 11.34 32.72
C ALA A 555 1.62 9.79 32.79
N ASN A 556 2.27 9.13 31.82
CA ASN A 556 2.47 7.68 31.71
C ASN A 556 3.95 7.29 31.86
N GLY A 557 4.89 8.25 31.88
CA GLY A 557 6.33 8.03 32.01
C GLY A 557 7.12 8.12 30.70
N ARG A 558 6.53 8.60 29.60
CA ARG A 558 7.19 8.75 28.30
C ARG A 558 7.93 10.07 28.18
N ILE A 559 9.13 10.03 27.59
CA ILE A 559 9.99 11.18 27.38
C ILE A 559 9.79 11.65 25.93
N LEU A 560 9.33 12.89 25.77
CA LEU A 560 9.01 13.49 24.48
C LEU A 560 10.03 14.58 24.16
N TRP A 561 10.69 14.49 23.00
CA TRP A 561 11.56 15.52 22.44
C TRP A 561 10.78 16.28 21.36
N ARG A 562 10.56 17.59 21.57
CA ARG A 562 9.79 18.47 20.65
C ARG A 562 8.34 17.99 20.37
N GLY A 563 7.82 17.04 21.15
CA GLY A 563 6.50 16.42 21.01
C GLY A 563 6.53 14.94 20.61
N ASP A 564 7.63 14.45 20.04
CA ASP A 564 7.77 13.06 19.59
C ASP A 564 8.43 12.17 20.67
N GLU A 565 8.02 10.90 20.74
CA GLU A 565 8.54 9.89 21.69
C GLU A 565 10.00 9.48 21.34
N VAL A 566 10.87 9.42 22.35
CA VAL A 566 12.29 9.03 22.21
C VAL A 566 12.78 8.05 23.30
N GLY A 567 11.91 7.65 24.21
CA GLY A 567 12.19 6.78 25.34
C GLY A 567 11.14 6.89 26.44
N HIS A 568 11.20 6.01 27.43
CA HIS A 568 10.24 5.93 28.53
C HIS A 568 10.87 5.43 29.83
N LEU A 569 10.18 5.66 30.94
CA LEU A 569 10.56 5.20 32.27
C LEU A 569 9.89 3.85 32.57
N GLY A 570 10.70 2.79 32.65
CA GLY A 570 10.30 1.46 33.07
C GLY A 570 10.42 1.23 34.59
N LYS A 571 9.79 0.16 35.07
CA LYS A 571 9.83 -0.23 36.49
C LYS A 571 11.25 -0.64 36.92
N GLY A 572 11.85 0.16 37.79
CA GLY A 572 13.08 -0.18 38.50
C GLY A 572 12.85 -0.72 39.94
N PRO A 573 13.94 -0.90 40.71
CA PRO A 573 13.91 -1.61 42.00
C PRO A 573 13.10 -0.89 43.08
N THR A 574 13.09 0.44 43.10
CA THR A 574 12.31 1.26 44.04
C THR A 574 11.47 2.30 43.27
N PRO A 575 10.42 2.90 43.87
CA PRO A 575 9.64 3.96 43.23
C PRO A 575 10.43 5.23 42.88
N LEU A 576 11.60 5.45 43.50
CA LEU A 576 12.49 6.61 43.25
C LEU A 576 13.63 6.31 42.29
N GLU A 577 13.73 5.08 41.78
CA GLU A 577 14.80 4.60 40.90
C GLU A 577 14.19 3.91 39.67
N PRO A 578 13.50 4.65 38.76
CA PRO A 578 12.99 4.08 37.52
C PRO A 578 14.15 3.66 36.59
N VAL A 579 13.93 2.65 35.75
CA VAL A 579 14.87 2.26 34.71
C VAL A 579 14.49 3.00 33.44
N LEU A 580 15.30 3.96 33.00
CA LEU A 580 15.07 4.65 31.74
C LEU A 580 15.41 3.72 30.57
N VAL A 581 14.49 3.60 29.62
CA VAL A 581 14.60 2.81 28.40
C VAL A 581 14.52 3.76 27.21
N ALA A 582 15.58 3.85 26.42
CA ALA A 582 15.53 4.55 25.13
C ALA A 582 14.79 3.67 24.11
N ASP A 583 14.03 4.27 23.20
CA ASP A 583 13.23 3.51 22.25
C ASP A 583 14.12 2.70 21.27
N ASP A 584 13.69 1.47 20.96
CA ASP A 584 14.47 0.59 20.10
C ASP A 584 14.41 1.03 18.63
N ASN A 585 15.57 1.17 18.01
CA ASN A 585 15.71 1.85 16.73
C ASN A 585 16.74 1.14 15.84
N PRO A 586 16.30 0.37 14.81
CA PRO A 586 17.19 -0.46 14.00
C PRO A 586 18.10 0.32 13.03
N PHE A 587 18.10 1.66 13.11
CA PHE A 587 18.99 2.58 12.39
C PHE A 587 19.99 3.29 13.34
N LEU A 588 19.76 3.23 14.65
CA LEU A 588 20.72 3.64 15.68
C LEU A 588 21.49 2.41 16.18
N GLY A 589 22.59 2.08 15.52
CA GLY A 589 23.52 1.05 16.03
C GLY A 589 23.99 1.37 17.46
N GLU A 590 24.43 0.34 18.20
CA GLU A 590 24.68 0.36 19.65
C GLU A 590 25.34 1.66 20.21
N PRO A 591 26.40 2.24 19.59
CA PRO A 591 27.03 3.45 20.12
C PRO A 591 26.17 4.73 20.02
N GLY A 592 25.15 4.74 19.17
CA GLY A 592 24.14 5.81 19.09
C GLY A 592 23.04 5.63 20.12
N GLN A 593 22.55 4.39 20.29
CA GLN A 593 21.53 4.04 21.28
C GLN A 593 22.04 4.26 22.72
N GLN A 594 23.31 3.93 23.00
CA GLN A 594 23.98 4.23 24.27
C GLN A 594 24.04 5.74 24.54
N LYS A 595 24.44 6.57 23.57
CA LYS A 595 24.52 8.04 23.74
C LYS A 595 23.16 8.67 24.01
N LEU A 596 22.11 8.18 23.33
CA LEU A 596 20.74 8.61 23.60
C LEU A 596 20.34 8.27 25.04
N LEU A 597 20.59 7.03 25.49
CA LEU A 597 20.32 6.59 26.85
C LEU A 597 21.09 7.39 27.91
N GLU A 598 22.37 7.68 27.69
CA GLU A 598 23.21 8.50 28.57
C GLU A 598 22.67 9.94 28.70
N HIS A 599 22.29 10.57 27.58
CA HIS A 599 21.73 11.92 27.58
C HIS A 599 20.35 11.97 28.27
N LEU A 600 19.44 11.03 27.96
CA LEU A 600 18.11 10.99 28.58
C LEU A 600 18.19 10.72 30.09
N ASN A 601 19.11 9.87 30.56
CA ASN A 601 19.36 9.68 32.00
C ASN A 601 19.89 10.96 32.65
N ALA A 602 20.86 11.64 32.01
CA ALA A 602 21.40 12.89 32.53
C ALA A 602 20.33 14.00 32.63
N TRP A 603 19.42 14.09 31.65
CA TRP A 603 18.25 14.98 31.69
C TRP A 603 17.27 14.59 32.81
N PHE A 604 16.93 13.30 32.92
CA PHE A 604 15.99 12.83 33.94
C PHE A 604 16.51 13.08 35.36
N GLU A 605 17.80 12.85 35.64
CA GLU A 605 18.41 13.18 36.93
C GLU A 605 18.35 14.69 37.25
N ARG A 606 18.50 15.57 36.25
CA ARG A 606 18.28 17.03 36.44
C ARG A 606 16.82 17.36 36.76
N GLN A 607 15.86 16.71 36.12
CA GLN A 607 14.43 16.89 36.44
C GLN A 607 14.07 16.31 37.81
N PHE A 608 14.63 15.16 38.19
CA PHE A 608 14.45 14.55 39.50
C PHE A 608 15.03 15.44 40.61
N ALA A 609 16.29 15.88 40.48
CA ALA A 609 16.95 16.71 41.47
C ALA A 609 16.29 18.09 41.66
N SER A 610 15.76 18.70 40.58
CA SER A 610 15.10 20.01 40.64
C SER A 610 13.65 19.97 41.13
N ARG A 611 12.88 18.92 40.80
CA ARG A 611 11.47 18.79 41.22
C ARG A 611 11.32 18.10 42.58
N LEU A 612 12.21 17.16 42.92
CA LEU A 612 12.17 16.33 44.13
C LEU A 612 13.39 16.56 45.04
N GLU A 613 13.95 17.78 45.01
CA GLU A 613 15.05 18.27 45.85
C GLU A 613 15.05 17.68 47.29
N PRO A 614 13.96 17.69 48.07
CA PRO A 614 13.99 17.17 49.44
C PRO A 614 14.23 15.66 49.54
N LEU A 615 13.76 14.87 48.56
CA LEU A 615 14.01 13.42 48.51
C LEU A 615 15.44 13.13 48.04
N ALA A 616 15.99 13.97 47.15
CA ALA A 616 17.39 13.91 46.74
C ALA A 616 18.36 14.31 47.88
N GLU A 617 17.98 15.25 48.75
CA GLU A 617 18.68 15.54 50.02
C GLU A 617 18.60 14.34 50.97
N MET A 618 17.41 13.76 51.19
CA MET A 618 17.20 12.61 52.07
C MET A 618 18.01 11.37 51.68
N ARG A 619 18.11 11.05 50.37
CA ARG A 619 18.95 9.93 49.88
C ARG A 619 20.45 10.11 50.17
N LYS A 620 20.91 11.32 50.51
CA LYS A 620 22.31 11.68 50.76
C LYS A 620 22.61 12.02 52.22
N ALA A 621 21.60 12.04 53.09
CA ALA A 621 21.75 12.47 54.48
C ALA A 621 22.31 11.35 55.38
N ASP A 622 23.46 11.58 56.00
CA ASP A 622 23.92 10.68 57.06
C ASP A 622 23.13 10.93 58.35
N LEU A 623 22.22 10.01 58.63
CA LEU A 623 21.39 9.94 59.83
C LEU A 623 21.70 8.65 60.56
N SER A 624 21.56 8.60 61.87
CA SER A 624 21.73 7.37 62.66
C SER A 624 20.38 6.84 63.18
N GLY A 625 20.41 5.65 63.79
CA GLY A 625 19.32 5.09 64.60
C GLY A 625 17.93 5.20 63.98
N VAL A 626 17.00 5.79 64.76
CA VAL A 626 15.57 5.84 64.43
C VAL A 626 15.27 6.83 63.30
N ALA A 627 16.01 7.94 63.20
CA ALA A 627 15.84 8.91 62.11
C ALA A 627 16.15 8.30 60.73
N ARG A 628 17.21 7.48 60.61
CA ARG A 628 17.50 6.74 59.37
C ARG A 628 16.34 5.83 58.96
N GLY A 629 15.73 5.13 59.92
CA GLY A 629 14.57 4.26 59.68
C GLY A 629 13.32 5.01 59.23
N LEU A 630 13.01 6.17 59.82
CA LEU A 630 11.88 7.00 59.38
C LEU A 630 12.11 7.58 57.99
N VAL A 631 13.32 8.06 57.67
CA VAL A 631 13.62 8.58 56.32
C VAL A 631 13.55 7.48 55.27
N TYR A 632 14.00 6.26 55.57
CA TYR A 632 13.78 5.11 54.69
C TYR A 632 12.29 4.88 54.39
N GLN A 633 11.44 4.86 55.42
CA GLN A 633 9.99 4.69 55.24
C GLN A 633 9.32 5.86 54.48
N ILE A 634 9.82 7.09 54.65
CA ILE A 634 9.35 8.27 53.91
C ILE A 634 9.76 8.19 52.43
N LEU A 635 10.96 7.70 52.12
CA LEU A 635 11.44 7.50 50.73
C LEU A 635 10.63 6.42 50.00
N GLU A 636 10.39 5.26 50.63
CA GLU A 636 9.53 4.19 50.08
C GLU A 636 8.09 4.68 49.78
N ASN A 637 7.54 5.54 50.64
CA ASN A 637 6.20 6.11 50.50
C ASN A 637 6.20 7.49 49.78
N LEU A 638 7.21 7.75 48.94
CA LEU A 638 7.28 8.93 48.05
C LEU A 638 7.11 10.30 48.74
N GLY A 639 7.43 10.39 50.04
CA GLY A 639 7.42 11.64 50.82
C GLY A 639 6.27 11.83 51.81
N THR A 640 5.30 10.93 51.86
CA THR A 640 4.16 11.00 52.81
C THR A 640 3.94 9.65 53.50
N LEU A 641 3.99 9.63 54.83
CA LEU A 641 3.86 8.41 55.64
C LEU A 641 2.71 8.55 56.65
N LEU A 642 1.76 7.62 56.64
CA LEU A 642 0.61 7.64 57.57
C LEU A 642 0.98 7.28 59.01
N ARG A 643 0.14 7.74 59.94
CA ARG A 643 0.09 7.39 61.38
C ARG A 643 -1.37 7.09 61.74
N GLY A 644 -1.66 6.01 62.48
CA GLY A 644 -3.07 5.70 62.76
C GLY A 644 -3.45 4.44 63.55
N GLN A 645 -2.90 4.21 64.75
CA GLN A 645 -3.61 3.69 65.94
C GLN A 645 -2.76 3.77 67.22
N GLY A 646 -1.44 3.92 67.09
CA GLY A 646 -0.52 4.20 68.19
C GLY A 646 0.12 2.98 68.85
N GLU A 647 -0.17 1.79 68.33
CA GLU A 647 0.68 0.59 68.40
C GLU A 647 1.59 0.50 67.14
N ASP A 648 1.31 1.24 66.07
CA ASP A 648 2.04 1.27 64.81
C ASP A 648 3.55 1.51 65.01
N GLN A 649 4.36 0.83 64.20
CA GLN A 649 5.82 0.98 64.19
C GLN A 649 6.26 2.45 64.00
N VAL A 650 5.60 3.18 63.11
CA VAL A 650 5.86 4.62 62.85
C VAL A 650 5.65 5.45 64.12
N ASP A 651 4.59 5.16 64.88
CA ASP A 651 4.23 5.90 66.09
C ASP A 651 5.18 5.58 67.25
N GLN A 652 5.68 4.34 67.33
CA GLN A 652 6.76 3.97 68.24
C GLN A 652 8.07 4.68 67.87
N MET A 653 8.44 4.71 66.59
CA MET A 653 9.64 5.39 66.11
C MET A 653 9.59 6.91 66.38
N VAL A 654 8.48 7.59 66.10
CA VAL A 654 8.31 9.03 66.37
C VAL A 654 8.39 9.38 67.87
N ARG A 655 7.96 8.47 68.75
CA ARG A 655 8.14 8.60 70.21
C ARG A 655 9.61 8.41 70.61
N ALA A 656 10.31 7.45 69.99
CA ALA A 656 11.70 7.10 70.28
C ALA A 656 12.76 8.09 69.74
N LEU A 657 12.38 9.05 68.88
CA LEU A 657 13.29 10.11 68.41
C LEU A 657 13.87 10.91 69.60
N THR A 658 15.15 11.23 69.54
CA THR A 658 15.83 12.21 70.41
C THR A 658 15.51 13.65 69.99
N GLU A 659 16.05 14.64 70.68
CA GLU A 659 15.96 16.03 70.20
C GLU A 659 16.85 16.27 68.97
N GLU A 660 18.01 15.61 68.90
CA GLU A 660 18.93 15.70 67.75
C GLU A 660 18.30 15.10 66.49
N ASP A 661 17.62 13.95 66.60
CA ASP A 661 16.85 13.36 65.51
C ASP A 661 15.78 14.32 64.99
N ARG A 662 15.04 15.00 65.88
CA ARG A 662 14.00 15.97 65.49
C ARG A 662 14.60 17.20 64.81
N ARG A 663 15.76 17.68 65.27
CA ARG A 663 16.52 18.76 64.61
C ARG A 663 17.02 18.32 63.23
N ALA A 664 17.49 17.08 63.07
CA ALA A 664 17.95 16.53 61.79
C ALA A 664 16.81 16.36 60.78
N LEU A 665 15.67 15.77 61.17
CA LEU A 665 14.47 15.67 60.35
C LEU A 665 13.91 17.07 59.98
N GLY A 666 14.02 18.04 60.89
CA GLY A 666 13.66 19.44 60.64
C GLY A 666 14.53 20.11 59.57
N ARG A 667 15.85 19.87 59.55
CA ARG A 667 16.74 20.32 58.46
C ARG A 667 16.33 19.72 57.11
N LEU A 668 15.95 18.45 57.10
CA LEU A 668 15.39 17.73 55.95
C LEU A 668 13.93 18.11 55.63
N ARG A 669 13.41 19.19 56.23
CA ARG A 669 12.11 19.80 55.93
C ARG A 669 10.91 18.87 56.21
N VAL A 670 11.10 17.79 56.97
CA VAL A 670 10.05 16.83 57.35
C VAL A 670 9.16 17.46 58.43
N ARG A 671 7.85 17.52 58.20
CA ARG A 671 6.86 17.86 59.23
C ARG A 671 6.37 16.60 59.93
N LEU A 672 6.58 16.54 61.25
CA LEU A 672 6.01 15.55 62.14
C LEU A 672 4.55 15.91 62.46
N GLY A 673 3.67 15.76 61.45
CA GLY A 673 2.22 15.87 61.63
C GLY A 673 1.66 14.73 62.49
N VAL A 674 0.37 14.82 62.78
CA VAL A 674 -0.36 14.00 63.76
C VAL A 674 -0.84 12.69 63.15
N GLY A 675 -1.49 12.77 61.99
CA GLY A 675 -1.97 11.61 61.21
C GLY A 675 -1.04 11.26 60.06
N CYS A 676 -0.09 12.13 59.71
CA CYS A 676 0.89 11.96 58.64
C CYS A 676 2.25 12.57 59.01
N LEU A 677 3.36 11.93 58.63
CA LEU A 677 4.63 12.61 58.40
C LEU A 677 4.66 13.01 56.92
N PHE A 678 5.06 14.24 56.60
CA PHE A 678 5.08 14.71 55.21
C PHE A 678 6.14 15.79 54.96
N VAL A 679 6.49 15.98 53.69
CA VAL A 679 7.47 16.99 53.27
C VAL A 679 6.76 18.10 52.48
N PRO A 680 6.59 19.33 53.02
CA PRO A 680 5.80 20.38 52.38
C PRO A 680 6.27 20.78 50.97
N GLY A 681 7.58 20.64 50.68
CA GLY A 681 8.14 20.93 49.36
C GLY A 681 7.59 20.06 48.23
N LEU A 682 7.10 18.85 48.56
CA LEU A 682 6.55 17.89 47.60
C LEU A 682 5.06 18.11 47.30
N LEU A 683 4.40 19.02 48.02
CA LEU A 683 3.00 19.41 47.80
C LEU A 683 2.83 20.46 46.67
N LYS A 684 3.92 20.78 45.96
CA LYS A 684 3.90 21.62 44.76
C LYS A 684 3.42 20.81 43.55
N PRO A 685 2.58 21.35 42.63
CA PRO A 685 2.06 20.60 41.49
C PRO A 685 3.14 19.93 40.62
N THR A 686 4.27 20.61 40.41
CA THR A 686 5.42 20.08 39.64
C THR A 686 6.10 18.86 40.28
N ALA A 687 6.06 18.73 41.60
CA ALA A 687 6.51 17.55 42.33
C ALA A 687 5.42 16.46 42.33
N GLN A 688 4.17 16.83 42.64
CA GLN A 688 3.02 15.92 42.65
C GLN A 688 2.83 15.18 41.33
N SER A 689 2.96 15.87 40.19
CA SER A 689 2.90 15.27 38.86
C SER A 689 4.00 14.22 38.63
N LEU A 690 5.23 14.46 39.10
CA LEU A 690 6.34 13.51 38.93
C LEU A 690 6.19 12.32 39.88
N LEU A 691 5.79 12.54 41.14
CA LEU A 691 5.54 11.48 42.11
C LEU A 691 4.38 10.56 41.67
N ALA A 692 3.32 11.13 41.09
CA ALA A 692 2.23 10.36 40.50
C ALA A 692 2.71 9.47 39.33
N THR A 693 3.53 10.03 38.42
CA THR A 693 4.11 9.28 37.30
C THR A 693 5.02 8.16 37.80
N LEU A 694 5.93 8.43 38.74
CA LEU A 694 6.80 7.43 39.38
C LEU A 694 6.02 6.32 40.07
N TRP A 695 4.96 6.66 40.82
CA TRP A 695 4.09 5.67 41.45
C TRP A 695 3.43 4.76 40.42
N ARG A 696 2.92 5.31 39.31
CA ARG A 696 2.28 4.57 38.21
C ARG A 696 3.25 3.63 37.50
N ILE A 697 4.49 4.06 37.27
CA ILE A 697 5.54 3.22 36.67
C ILE A 697 5.87 2.03 37.57
N HIS A 698 5.98 2.24 38.88
CA HIS A 698 6.34 1.16 39.81
C HIS A 698 5.17 0.23 40.16
N ASN A 699 3.94 0.75 40.32
CA ASN A 699 2.79 -0.02 40.83
C ASN A 699 1.74 -0.38 39.76
N GLY A 700 1.88 0.13 38.53
CA GLY A 700 0.85 0.11 37.50
C GLY A 700 -0.03 1.36 37.54
N ASN A 701 -0.66 1.71 36.43
CA ASN A 701 -1.58 2.84 36.36
C ASN A 701 -2.97 2.43 36.90
N PRO A 702 -3.46 3.03 38.01
CA PRO A 702 -4.74 2.66 38.61
C PRO A 702 -5.92 3.44 38.00
N GLY A 703 -5.66 4.32 37.02
CA GLY A 703 -6.60 5.35 36.61
C GLY A 703 -6.51 6.61 37.49
N GLY A 704 -7.61 7.37 37.52
CA GLY A 704 -7.71 8.64 38.24
C GLY A 704 -7.02 9.82 37.55
N ALA A 705 -7.59 11.01 37.73
CA ALA A 705 -6.98 12.27 37.29
C ALA A 705 -5.88 12.72 38.27
N LEU A 706 -4.95 13.56 37.78
CA LEU A 706 -4.05 14.32 38.64
C LEU A 706 -4.83 15.42 39.39
N PRO A 707 -4.40 15.82 40.60
CA PRO A 707 -5.00 16.94 41.32
C PRO A 707 -4.85 18.23 40.51
N PRO A 708 -5.92 19.04 40.33
CA PRO A 708 -5.81 20.36 39.72
C PRO A 708 -4.89 21.29 40.53
N ASP A 709 -4.06 22.07 39.85
CA ASP A 709 -3.03 22.91 40.45
C ASP A 709 -3.50 23.72 41.67
N GLY A 710 -2.79 23.55 42.79
CA GLY A 710 -3.02 24.27 44.05
C GLY A 710 -4.27 23.86 44.83
N ARG A 711 -5.16 23.03 44.27
CA ARG A 711 -6.45 22.65 44.90
C ARG A 711 -6.25 21.92 46.24
N VAL A 712 -7.07 22.25 47.23
CA VAL A 712 -6.99 21.69 48.59
C VAL A 712 -7.66 20.32 48.70
N SER A 713 -8.79 20.15 48.02
CA SER A 713 -9.58 18.92 48.04
C SER A 713 -10.29 18.67 46.71
N PHE A 714 -10.48 17.40 46.35
CA PHE A 714 -11.18 17.00 45.13
C PHE A 714 -11.87 15.64 45.31
N VAL A 715 -12.87 15.33 44.49
CA VAL A 715 -13.54 14.02 44.51
C VAL A 715 -12.56 12.96 43.99
N ALA A 716 -12.31 11.93 44.80
CA ALA A 716 -11.48 10.81 44.42
C ALA A 716 -12.20 9.94 43.38
N ALA A 717 -11.46 9.44 42.38
CA ALA A 717 -11.99 8.43 41.48
C ALA A 717 -12.19 7.11 42.23
N PRO A 718 -13.29 6.36 41.97
CA PRO A 718 -13.49 5.03 42.53
C PRO A 718 -12.38 4.08 42.10
N ASP A 719 -12.17 3.02 42.89
CA ASP A 719 -11.21 1.93 42.68
C ASP A 719 -9.71 2.31 42.62
N VAL A 720 -9.37 3.61 42.74
CA VAL A 720 -7.99 4.09 42.88
C VAL A 720 -7.50 3.94 44.33
N PRO A 721 -6.34 3.31 44.59
CA PRO A 721 -5.89 3.02 45.96
C PRO A 721 -5.39 4.26 46.70
N GLU A 722 -5.60 4.30 48.02
CA GLU A 722 -5.18 5.44 48.88
C GLU A 722 -3.67 5.75 48.75
N SER A 723 -2.82 4.74 48.54
CA SER A 723 -1.38 4.90 48.36
C SER A 723 -0.97 5.72 47.13
N PHE A 724 -1.80 5.79 46.08
CA PHE A 724 -1.57 6.70 44.94
C PHE A 724 -1.83 8.17 45.34
N TYR A 725 -2.90 8.42 46.10
CA TYR A 725 -3.20 9.75 46.63
C TYR A 725 -2.13 10.21 47.64
N LEU A 726 -1.67 9.31 48.51
CA LEU A 726 -0.63 9.60 49.52
C LEU A 726 0.72 9.95 48.87
N ALA A 727 1.09 9.28 47.78
CA ALA A 727 2.28 9.63 47.00
C ALA A 727 2.22 11.07 46.40
N MET A 728 1.02 11.61 46.18
CA MET A 728 0.82 13.01 45.79
C MET A 728 0.62 13.96 46.99
N GLY A 729 0.68 13.45 48.23
CA GLY A 729 0.42 14.24 49.45
C GLY A 729 -1.06 14.57 49.68
N TYR A 730 -1.97 13.72 49.22
CA TYR A 730 -3.39 13.76 49.56
C TYR A 730 -3.78 12.52 50.36
N ARG A 731 -4.70 12.65 51.31
CA ARG A 731 -5.28 11.54 52.07
C ARG A 731 -6.75 11.39 51.69
N LEU A 732 -7.21 10.14 51.56
CA LEU A 732 -8.60 9.83 51.23
C LEU A 732 -9.47 9.92 52.48
N MET A 733 -10.55 10.69 52.42
CA MET A 733 -11.56 10.81 53.48
C MET A 733 -12.95 10.68 52.85
N GLY A 734 -13.57 9.50 53.02
CA GLY A 734 -14.79 9.17 52.30
C GLY A 734 -14.56 9.20 50.78
N THR A 735 -15.31 10.03 50.07
CA THR A 735 -15.21 10.22 48.61
C THR A 735 -14.28 11.37 48.19
N LYS A 736 -13.73 12.15 49.13
CA LYS A 736 -12.86 13.30 48.83
C LYS A 736 -11.40 13.03 49.21
N ALA A 737 -10.48 13.34 48.30
CA ALA A 737 -9.04 13.38 48.58
C ALA A 737 -8.65 14.79 49.04
N ILE A 738 -7.96 14.90 50.18
CA ILE A 738 -7.66 16.18 50.86
C ILE A 738 -6.15 16.30 51.08
N ARG A 739 -5.56 17.46 50.78
CA ARG A 739 -4.11 17.69 50.89
C ARG A 739 -3.65 17.67 52.35
N VAL A 740 -2.54 16.96 52.62
CA VAL A 740 -2.14 16.62 54.01
C VAL A 740 -1.74 17.83 54.86
N ASP A 741 -1.22 18.91 54.27
CA ASP A 741 -0.90 20.15 55.00
C ASP A 741 -2.14 20.82 55.60
N MET A 742 -3.25 20.85 54.85
CA MET A 742 -4.51 21.44 55.28
C MET A 742 -5.25 20.53 56.27
N LEU A 743 -5.22 19.22 56.05
CA LEU A 743 -5.76 18.23 56.99
C LEU A 743 -5.02 18.27 58.35
N GLU A 744 -3.69 18.38 58.34
CA GLU A 744 -2.88 18.48 59.57
C GLU A 744 -3.07 19.82 60.28
N ARG A 745 -3.25 20.92 59.53
CA ARG A 745 -3.61 22.22 60.10
C ARG A 745 -4.95 22.13 60.85
N PHE A 746 -5.99 21.63 60.18
CA PHE A 746 -7.29 21.41 60.80
C PHE A 746 -7.21 20.49 62.02
N ALA A 747 -6.47 19.38 61.94
CA ALA A 747 -6.26 18.48 63.08
C ALA A 747 -5.51 19.15 64.25
N ALA A 748 -4.67 20.15 64.00
CA ALA A 748 -4.04 20.97 65.04
C ALA A 748 -5.02 21.98 65.64
N ASP A 749 -5.75 22.73 64.81
CA ASP A 749 -6.76 23.71 65.23
C ASP A 749 -7.88 23.08 66.07
N VAL A 750 -8.44 21.94 65.63
CA VAL A 750 -9.43 21.13 66.37
C VAL A 750 -8.92 20.81 67.78
N ARG A 751 -7.64 20.46 67.93
CA ARG A 751 -7.04 20.14 69.24
C ARG A 751 -6.78 21.37 70.09
N ARG A 752 -6.41 22.50 69.47
CA ARG A 752 -6.25 23.78 70.18
C ARG A 752 -7.59 24.19 70.79
N LEU A 753 -8.65 24.21 69.99
CA LEU A 753 -10.03 24.49 70.43
C LEU A 753 -10.50 23.52 71.53
N ILE A 754 -10.23 22.22 71.39
CA ILE A 754 -10.52 21.23 72.44
C ILE A 754 -9.72 21.51 73.72
N ARG A 755 -8.44 21.93 73.63
CA ARG A 755 -7.65 22.27 74.83
C ARG A 755 -8.19 23.52 75.51
N GLU A 756 -8.37 24.60 74.75
CA GLU A 756 -8.89 25.89 75.22
C GLU A 756 -10.28 25.73 75.85
N THR A 757 -11.19 24.96 75.23
CA THR A 757 -12.51 24.66 75.80
C THR A 757 -12.40 23.88 77.12
N ASN A 758 -11.47 22.93 77.24
CA ASN A 758 -11.26 22.18 78.49
C ASN A 758 -10.50 23.00 79.57
N GLU A 759 -9.73 24.02 79.18
CA GLU A 759 -9.05 24.95 80.07
C GLU A 759 -10.05 25.99 80.62
N ALA A 760 -10.91 26.57 79.78
CA ALA A 760 -12.04 27.40 80.20
C ALA A 760 -12.98 26.65 81.16
N ARG A 761 -13.37 25.41 80.83
CA ARG A 761 -14.27 24.59 81.69
C ARG A 761 -13.65 24.22 83.05
N LYS A 762 -12.32 24.32 83.21
CA LYS A 762 -11.65 24.18 84.51
C LYS A 762 -11.67 25.46 85.34
N ALA A 763 -11.80 26.63 84.71
CA ALA A 763 -12.01 27.90 85.40
C ALA A 763 -13.47 28.02 85.87
N ASP A 764 -14.45 27.74 85.01
CA ASP A 764 -15.88 27.81 85.35
C ASP A 764 -16.25 26.87 86.52
N ALA A 765 -15.62 25.69 86.58
CA ALA A 765 -15.86 24.69 87.62
C ALA A 765 -15.32 25.07 89.02
N ALA A 766 -14.74 26.27 89.19
CA ALA A 766 -14.13 26.73 90.44
C ALA A 766 -14.92 27.83 91.18
N ALA A 767 -16.06 28.30 90.65
CA ALA A 767 -16.85 29.38 91.24
C ALA A 767 -18.09 28.86 92.04
N PRO A 768 -18.36 29.36 93.25
CA PRO A 768 -19.56 29.02 94.02
C PRO A 768 -20.79 29.86 93.62
N ALA A 769 -21.99 29.28 93.75
CA ALA A 769 -23.25 29.92 93.36
C ALA A 769 -23.95 30.65 94.52
N THR A 770 -24.67 31.74 94.20
CA THR A 770 -25.73 32.37 95.01
C THR A 770 -26.82 32.93 94.08
N ASP A 771 -27.98 33.25 94.65
CA ASP A 771 -29.26 33.32 93.93
C ASP A 771 -29.52 34.59 93.09
N GLY A 772 -30.45 34.48 92.12
CA GLY A 772 -30.80 35.55 91.18
C GLY A 772 -32.06 36.34 91.55
N VAL A 773 -32.57 37.14 90.62
CA VAL A 773 -33.96 37.66 90.58
C VAL A 773 -34.33 38.15 89.16
N SER A 774 -35.64 38.23 88.91
CA SER A 774 -36.37 38.68 87.70
C SER A 774 -36.02 40.08 87.15
N ALA A 775 -36.57 40.57 86.01
CA ALA A 775 -37.07 40.01 84.73
C ALA A 775 -37.71 41.17 83.92
N ASP A 776 -37.65 41.12 82.58
CA ASP A 776 -38.41 41.96 81.62
C ASP A 776 -38.21 43.51 81.73
N ALA A 777 -38.57 44.38 80.77
CA ALA A 777 -39.26 44.19 79.48
C ALA A 777 -38.83 45.23 78.42
N ALA A 778 -39.25 45.00 77.17
CA ALA A 778 -39.68 45.99 76.16
C ALA A 778 -38.69 47.05 75.57
N ALA A 779 -38.30 46.78 74.32
CA ALA A 779 -38.56 47.58 73.11
C ALA A 779 -38.25 49.10 73.02
N GLY A 780 -37.62 49.49 71.90
CA GLY A 780 -37.53 50.88 71.42
C GLY A 780 -36.66 51.01 70.15
N GLU A 781 -37.14 51.72 69.14
CA GLU A 781 -36.38 52.05 67.91
C GLU A 781 -35.55 53.33 68.09
N GLY A 782 -34.48 53.53 67.30
CA GLY A 782 -33.77 54.81 67.27
C GLY A 782 -32.41 54.75 66.55
N ALA A 783 -32.09 55.78 65.76
CA ALA A 783 -30.88 55.81 64.93
C ALA A 783 -29.77 56.74 65.49
N ALA A 784 -28.52 56.28 65.28
CA ALA A 784 -27.28 57.05 65.08
C ALA A 784 -26.71 58.01 66.18
N VAL A 785 -25.51 57.65 66.67
CA VAL A 785 -24.23 58.43 66.66
C VAL A 785 -24.30 59.93 67.08
N PRO A 786 -23.58 60.41 68.14
CA PRO A 786 -22.09 60.45 68.12
C PRO A 786 -21.26 60.42 69.45
N ALA A 787 -20.03 59.89 69.33
CA ALA A 787 -18.70 60.39 69.80
C ALA A 787 -18.38 60.83 71.27
N SER A 788 -17.06 60.84 71.56
CA SER A 788 -16.30 61.41 72.71
C SER A 788 -16.36 60.68 74.07
N ALA A 789 -15.28 60.58 74.89
CA ALA A 789 -13.83 60.78 74.67
C ALA A 789 -12.96 60.12 75.80
N GLU A 790 -11.67 59.90 75.51
CA GLU A 790 -10.41 59.99 76.32
C GLU A 790 -10.37 59.70 77.85
N ALA A 791 -9.28 59.20 78.47
CA ALA A 791 -7.94 58.75 78.01
C ALA A 791 -7.62 57.35 78.62
N SER A 792 -6.57 56.92 79.33
CA SER A 792 -5.18 57.31 79.75
C SER A 792 -4.65 56.11 80.59
N GLU A 793 -3.39 55.68 80.71
CA GLU A 793 -2.04 55.98 80.15
C GLU A 793 -1.17 54.70 80.40
N ALA A 794 0.18 54.55 80.30
CA ALA A 794 1.37 55.40 80.15
C ALA A 794 2.50 54.63 79.41
N THR A 795 3.75 55.11 79.43
CA THR A 795 4.99 54.46 78.92
C THR A 795 6.13 54.45 79.98
N PRO A 796 7.37 53.97 79.72
CA PRO A 796 8.42 54.65 78.91
C PRO A 796 8.95 53.77 77.71
N ASP A 797 9.46 54.27 76.57
CA ASP A 797 10.64 55.16 76.27
C ASP A 797 12.01 54.41 76.29
N SER A 798 13.00 54.61 75.40
CA SER A 798 13.25 55.46 74.19
C SER A 798 13.87 54.58 73.07
N GLY A 799 14.11 54.90 71.78
CA GLY A 799 14.50 56.12 71.02
C GLY A 799 15.71 55.74 70.13
N ASP A 800 16.10 56.36 69.00
CA ASP A 800 15.57 57.41 68.12
C ASP A 800 16.38 57.38 66.76
N GLY A 801 15.96 58.09 65.69
CA GLY A 801 16.77 58.34 64.47
C GLY A 801 16.04 58.35 63.11
N ALA A 802 16.26 59.38 62.28
CA ALA A 802 15.49 59.67 61.06
C ALA A 802 16.30 59.76 59.73
N GLY A 803 15.61 59.72 58.59
CA GLY A 803 16.13 59.94 57.22
C GLY A 803 14.99 60.07 56.18
N ALA A 804 15.21 60.75 55.04
CA ALA A 804 14.12 61.27 54.19
C ALA A 804 14.16 60.94 52.67
N VAL A 805 13.03 61.24 52.01
CA VAL A 805 12.62 61.23 50.57
C VAL A 805 13.49 62.13 49.64
N PRO A 806 13.27 62.26 48.29
CA PRO A 806 12.24 61.68 47.37
C PRO A 806 12.74 61.16 45.97
N GLN A 807 11.88 60.52 45.16
CA GLN A 807 11.28 61.11 43.91
C GLN A 807 10.45 60.14 43.03
N GLU A 808 9.45 60.73 42.35
CA GLU A 808 8.48 60.21 41.35
C GLU A 808 8.93 60.63 39.90
N PRO A 809 8.17 60.53 38.77
CA PRO A 809 6.74 60.21 38.55
C PRO A 809 6.40 59.31 37.33
N ALA A 810 5.14 59.36 36.86
CA ALA A 810 4.49 58.36 36.00
C ALA A 810 3.89 58.89 34.68
N GLY A 811 3.50 57.95 33.80
CA GLY A 811 2.55 58.14 32.69
C GLY A 811 3.11 58.66 31.35
N PRO A 812 2.27 58.83 30.31
CA PRO A 812 0.82 58.60 30.25
C PRO A 812 0.35 57.65 29.10
N SER A 813 -0.96 57.53 28.93
CA SER A 813 -1.65 56.91 27.77
C SER A 813 -1.87 57.89 26.60
N GLY A 814 -2.25 57.39 25.42
CA GLY A 814 -2.66 58.17 24.25
C GLY A 814 -3.45 57.34 23.23
N ASP A 815 -4.37 57.98 22.50
CA ASP A 815 -5.46 57.33 21.77
C ASP A 815 -5.24 57.07 20.27
N ALA A 816 -6.16 56.26 19.74
CA ALA A 816 -6.59 55.96 18.37
C ALA A 816 -6.10 56.82 17.18
N ASP A 817 -5.96 56.13 16.04
CA ASP A 817 -6.42 56.63 14.73
C ASP A 817 -6.97 55.46 13.88
N ALA A 818 -7.75 55.73 12.81
CA ALA A 818 -8.60 54.68 12.20
C ALA A 818 -8.97 54.84 10.70
N VAL A 819 -9.51 53.75 10.12
CA VAL A 819 -10.28 53.67 8.85
C VAL A 819 -9.42 53.85 7.56
N PRO A 820 -9.87 53.44 6.34
CA PRO A 820 -10.09 52.05 5.87
C PRO A 820 -9.29 51.69 4.59
N LEU A 821 -9.51 50.47 4.06
CA LEU A 821 -9.97 50.16 2.67
C LEU A 821 -10.17 48.63 2.55
N ALA A 822 -11.42 48.17 2.36
CA ALA A 822 -12.00 47.67 1.09
C ALA A 822 -11.34 46.37 0.58
N ALA A 823 -12.02 45.20 0.57
CA ALA A 823 -13.21 44.81 -0.23
C ALA A 823 -12.86 44.54 -1.71
N GLU A 824 -13.47 43.60 -2.44
CA GLU A 824 -14.79 42.95 -2.29
C GLU A 824 -14.77 41.42 -2.49
N GLY A 825 -15.89 40.73 -2.16
CA GLY A 825 -16.30 39.46 -2.77
C GLY A 825 -17.38 39.73 -3.84
N PRO A 826 -18.46 38.93 -3.99
CA PRO A 826 -18.74 37.61 -3.41
C PRO A 826 -19.38 36.61 -4.44
N ASP A 827 -19.82 35.45 -3.94
CA ASP A 827 -20.97 34.60 -4.33
C ASP A 827 -21.26 34.13 -5.78
N GLY A 828 -21.56 32.82 -5.85
CA GLY A 828 -22.61 32.22 -6.70
C GLY A 828 -22.15 31.34 -7.88
N SER A 829 -22.82 30.24 -8.25
CA SER A 829 -23.78 29.34 -7.55
C SER A 829 -24.25 28.22 -8.51
N ALA A 830 -24.25 26.94 -8.06
CA ALA A 830 -24.93 25.78 -8.70
C ALA A 830 -24.48 25.44 -10.16
N ASP A 831 -24.82 24.33 -10.82
CA ASP A 831 -25.47 23.02 -10.50
C ASP A 831 -24.92 21.98 -11.54
N ALA A 832 -25.20 20.66 -11.60
CA ALA A 832 -26.11 19.76 -10.89
C ALA A 832 -25.67 18.27 -11.03
N ALA A 833 -26.24 17.39 -10.18
CA ALA A 833 -26.74 16.03 -10.53
C ALA A 833 -25.76 14.89 -11.00
N ARG A 834 -25.99 13.60 -10.73
CA ARG A 834 -27.02 12.88 -9.92
C ARG A 834 -26.63 11.41 -9.64
N ALA A 835 -27.49 10.74 -8.86
CA ALA A 835 -27.67 9.29 -8.67
C ALA A 835 -26.72 8.57 -7.67
N ASP A 836 -27.23 7.71 -6.77
CA ASP A 836 -28.64 7.52 -6.36
C ASP A 836 -28.77 6.91 -4.96
N ALA A 837 -29.93 7.07 -4.33
CA ALA A 837 -30.30 6.44 -3.06
C ALA A 837 -31.79 6.09 -3.01
N PRO A 838 -32.19 4.98 -2.37
CA PRO A 838 -33.58 4.70 -2.01
C PRO A 838 -33.91 5.18 -0.57
N GLU A 839 -35.14 5.62 -0.36
CA GLU A 839 -35.65 6.19 0.91
C GLU A 839 -36.82 5.37 1.48
N ALA A 840 -37.16 5.62 2.76
CA ALA A 840 -38.36 5.21 3.49
C ALA A 840 -38.46 3.72 3.91
N ALA A 841 -39.12 3.36 5.03
CA ALA A 841 -40.02 4.13 5.89
C ALA A 841 -39.92 3.71 7.39
N ALA A 842 -40.45 4.56 8.29
CA ALA A 842 -40.81 4.17 9.67
C ALA A 842 -42.21 3.49 9.71
N PRO A 843 -42.64 2.89 10.83
CA PRO A 843 -43.48 3.66 11.76
C PRO A 843 -43.48 3.23 13.26
N THR A 844 -44.26 3.97 14.07
CA THR A 844 -44.93 3.64 15.35
C THR A 844 -44.13 3.34 16.63
N ALA A 845 -44.39 4.15 17.68
CA ALA A 845 -44.63 3.70 19.06
C ALA A 845 -45.29 4.80 19.96
N GLU A 846 -46.62 4.93 19.88
CA GLU A 846 -47.51 5.35 20.98
C GLU A 846 -48.47 4.16 21.24
N GLY A 847 -49.12 3.92 22.38
CA GLY A 847 -49.18 4.57 23.70
C GLY A 847 -50.32 3.92 24.54
N ALA A 848 -50.55 4.39 25.78
CA ALA A 848 -51.77 4.15 26.61
C ALA A 848 -52.07 2.69 27.10
N GLU A 849 -52.87 2.38 28.15
CA GLU A 849 -53.23 3.04 29.44
C GLU A 849 -54.01 2.06 30.38
N GLY A 850 -54.32 2.48 31.63
CA GLY A 850 -55.38 1.89 32.50
C GLY A 850 -54.90 1.33 33.87
N THR A 851 -55.09 1.97 35.04
CA THR A 851 -56.32 2.21 35.87
C THR A 851 -56.78 0.98 36.70
N ALA A 852 -57.21 1.09 37.98
CA ALA A 852 -57.34 2.20 38.95
C ALA A 852 -56.74 1.77 40.32
N GLU A 853 -57.03 2.23 41.55
CA GLU A 853 -58.00 3.14 42.23
C GLU A 853 -57.39 3.50 43.62
N GLY A 854 -57.83 4.43 44.49
CA GLY A 854 -58.97 5.36 44.55
C GLY A 854 -58.74 6.51 45.59
N THR A 855 -59.78 7.27 45.95
CA THR A 855 -59.77 8.45 46.87
C THR A 855 -59.66 8.06 48.37
N GLU A 856 -59.54 8.92 49.40
CA GLU A 856 -59.66 10.39 49.67
C GLU A 856 -58.78 10.67 50.93
N GLY A 857 -58.37 11.86 51.40
CA GLY A 857 -58.78 13.27 51.28
C GLY A 857 -58.20 14.06 52.48
N ALA A 858 -58.68 15.29 52.74
CA ALA A 858 -58.34 16.20 53.86
C ALA A 858 -56.94 16.86 53.88
N ALA A 859 -56.88 18.05 54.51
CA ALA A 859 -55.69 18.90 54.65
C ALA A 859 -55.79 19.71 55.96
N GLU A 860 -54.65 20.08 56.55
CA GLU A 860 -54.53 21.24 57.44
C GLU A 860 -53.06 21.65 57.61
N GLY A 861 -52.82 22.91 57.97
CA GLY A 861 -51.47 23.44 58.23
C GLY A 861 -51.16 23.53 59.72
N ALA A 862 -49.88 23.41 60.08
CA ALA A 862 -49.43 23.59 61.46
C ALA A 862 -48.11 24.39 61.51
N ASP A 863 -48.07 25.35 62.43
CA ASP A 863 -46.87 26.11 62.81
C ASP A 863 -45.83 25.19 63.46
N ALA A 864 -44.53 25.51 63.30
CA ALA A 864 -43.42 24.68 63.79
C ALA A 864 -42.31 25.57 64.37
N PRO A 865 -41.82 25.28 65.60
CA PRO A 865 -41.35 26.34 66.48
C PRO A 865 -39.91 26.79 66.25
N VAL A 866 -39.63 28.02 66.69
CA VAL A 866 -38.28 28.50 67.01
C VAL A 866 -37.63 27.52 68.00
N ARG A 867 -36.63 26.77 67.54
CA ARG A 867 -35.85 25.87 68.40
C ARG A 867 -34.83 26.64 69.22
N THR A 868 -34.86 26.48 70.53
CA THR A 868 -33.74 26.85 71.42
C THR A 868 -32.47 26.10 71.00
N PRO A 869 -31.30 26.76 70.91
CA PRO A 869 -30.06 26.14 70.46
C PRO A 869 -29.61 25.02 71.41
N ALA A 870 -29.16 23.90 70.84
CA ALA A 870 -28.78 22.71 71.60
C ALA A 870 -27.52 22.94 72.46
N VAL A 871 -27.64 22.68 73.77
CA VAL A 871 -26.57 22.90 74.75
C VAL A 871 -25.52 21.77 74.68
N PRO A 872 -24.21 22.07 74.54
CA PRO A 872 -23.17 21.06 74.39
C PRO A 872 -22.97 20.21 75.66
N ARG A 873 -22.91 18.88 75.47
CA ARG A 873 -22.76 17.92 76.57
C ARG A 873 -21.36 18.00 77.21
N PRO A 874 -21.15 17.41 78.41
CA PRO A 874 -19.82 17.37 79.04
C PRO A 874 -18.75 16.73 78.15
N GLY A 875 -17.79 17.53 77.69
CA GLY A 875 -16.70 17.11 76.81
C GLY A 875 -16.98 17.16 75.31
N GLU A 876 -18.11 17.72 74.88
CA GLU A 876 -18.40 18.05 73.47
C GLU A 876 -18.06 19.53 73.18
N VAL A 877 -17.44 19.80 72.03
CA VAL A 877 -17.13 21.12 71.47
C VAL A 877 -18.01 21.35 70.25
N VAL A 878 -18.60 22.54 70.13
CA VAL A 878 -19.46 22.91 69.00
C VAL A 878 -18.61 23.56 67.90
N PHE A 879 -18.76 23.08 66.66
CA PHE A 879 -18.19 23.71 65.48
C PHE A 879 -19.29 24.51 64.77
N SER A 880 -19.11 25.84 64.73
CA SER A 880 -19.91 26.73 63.88
C SER A 880 -19.52 26.58 62.40
N LYS A 881 -20.29 27.20 61.50
CA LYS A 881 -20.19 27.02 60.04
C LYS A 881 -18.90 27.57 59.39
N ASP A 882 -18.03 28.22 60.16
CA ASP A 882 -17.01 29.14 59.64
C ASP A 882 -15.63 28.49 59.39
N ILE A 883 -15.42 27.27 59.90
CA ILE A 883 -14.13 26.55 59.81
C ILE A 883 -14.13 25.53 58.66
N LEU A 884 -15.20 24.76 58.48
CA LEU A 884 -15.26 23.68 57.48
C LEU A 884 -15.10 24.14 56.02
N PRO A 885 -15.63 25.31 55.58
CA PRO A 885 -15.42 25.83 54.24
C PRO A 885 -13.94 26.03 53.86
N GLN A 886 -13.05 26.22 54.85
CA GLN A 886 -11.61 26.45 54.63
C GLN A 886 -10.87 25.21 54.08
N LEU A 887 -11.52 24.04 54.10
CA LEU A 887 -11.03 22.80 53.47
C LEU A 887 -11.68 22.52 52.11
N GLY A 888 -12.72 23.27 51.70
CA GLY A 888 -13.59 22.91 50.58
C GLY A 888 -14.50 21.71 50.88
N ILE A 889 -14.99 21.61 52.12
CA ILE A 889 -15.67 20.43 52.65
C ILE A 889 -16.98 20.84 53.33
N ASP A 890 -18.06 20.15 52.94
CA ASP A 890 -19.41 20.35 53.44
C ASP A 890 -19.59 19.72 54.84
N ILE A 891 -20.64 20.07 55.58
CA ILE A 891 -20.75 19.70 57.01
C ILE A 891 -20.81 18.18 57.21
N GLU A 892 -21.46 17.45 56.29
CA GLU A 892 -21.59 15.99 56.30
C GLU A 892 -20.25 15.28 56.06
N ASP A 893 -19.46 15.74 55.08
CA ASP A 893 -18.09 15.27 54.88
C ASP A 893 -17.17 15.67 56.04
N GLY A 894 -17.40 16.84 56.64
CA GLY A 894 -16.68 17.31 57.83
C GLY A 894 -16.87 16.39 59.04
N GLU A 895 -18.09 15.85 59.22
CA GLU A 895 -18.36 14.78 60.18
C GLU A 895 -17.54 13.51 59.86
N ILE A 896 -17.52 13.07 58.59
CA ILE A 896 -16.73 11.89 58.16
C ILE A 896 -15.23 12.09 58.43
N VAL A 897 -14.67 13.24 58.05
CA VAL A 897 -13.26 13.61 58.29
C VAL A 897 -12.94 13.57 59.79
N LEU A 898 -13.80 14.10 60.65
CA LEU A 898 -13.59 14.11 62.10
C LEU A 898 -13.72 12.71 62.72
N GLN A 899 -14.63 11.86 62.23
CA GLN A 899 -14.70 10.46 62.65
C GLN A 899 -13.43 9.67 62.26
N LEU A 900 -12.92 9.87 61.04
CA LEU A 900 -11.70 9.23 60.52
C LEU A 900 -10.43 9.74 61.23
N LEU A 901 -10.40 11.01 61.65
CA LEU A 901 -9.36 11.57 62.54
C LEU A 901 -9.48 11.09 64.01
N GLY A 902 -10.41 10.18 64.32
CA GLY A 902 -10.49 9.49 65.60
C GLY A 902 -11.37 10.17 66.66
N TYR A 903 -12.17 11.17 66.30
CA TYR A 903 -13.15 11.78 67.20
C TYR A 903 -14.49 11.01 67.18
N ARG A 904 -15.40 11.34 68.09
CA ARG A 904 -16.84 11.04 67.93
C ARG A 904 -17.55 12.34 67.65
N THR A 905 -18.41 12.32 66.66
CA THR A 905 -19.22 13.45 66.21
C THR A 905 -20.68 13.25 66.64
N ARG A 906 -21.48 14.31 66.49
CA ARG A 906 -22.94 14.33 66.60
C ARG A 906 -23.45 15.59 65.90
N MET A 907 -24.30 15.43 64.90
CA MET A 907 -25.05 16.54 64.30
C MET A 907 -26.32 16.84 65.11
N GLU A 908 -26.57 18.11 65.41
CA GLU A 908 -27.83 18.59 66.00
C GLU A 908 -28.08 20.04 65.57
N ASP A 909 -29.30 20.35 65.10
CA ASP A 909 -29.74 21.67 64.60
C ASP A 909 -28.72 22.41 63.70
N GLY A 910 -28.09 21.67 62.77
CA GLY A 910 -27.15 22.20 61.79
C GLY A 910 -25.75 22.56 62.34
N SER A 911 -25.46 22.22 63.60
CA SER A 911 -24.15 22.37 64.25
C SER A 911 -23.49 21.02 64.50
N LEU A 912 -22.17 20.95 64.35
CA LEU A 912 -21.39 19.72 64.50
C LEU A 912 -20.71 19.67 65.88
N PHE A 913 -21.18 18.76 66.74
CA PHE A 913 -20.64 18.55 68.08
C PHE A 913 -19.58 17.45 68.06
N VAL A 914 -18.39 17.74 68.59
CA VAL A 914 -17.20 16.87 68.47
C VAL A 914 -16.61 16.59 69.85
N ARG A 915 -16.24 15.33 70.11
CA ARG A 915 -15.56 14.90 71.34
C ARG A 915 -14.49 13.84 71.10
N PRO A 916 -13.38 13.81 71.86
CA PRO A 916 -12.38 12.74 71.76
C PRO A 916 -12.96 11.34 72.05
N LYS A 917 -12.60 10.35 71.22
CA LYS A 917 -13.00 8.95 71.39
C LYS A 917 -12.16 8.32 72.53
N ARG A 918 -12.66 8.38 73.77
CA ARG A 918 -12.00 7.78 74.95
C ARG A 918 -11.61 6.32 74.64
N ARG A 919 -10.32 5.98 74.81
CA ARG A 919 -9.80 4.61 74.72
C ARG A 919 -10.44 3.75 75.82
N GLY A 920 -11.23 2.76 75.42
CA GLY A 920 -11.73 1.71 76.32
C GLY A 920 -10.80 0.49 76.24
N VAL A 921 -10.46 -0.08 77.40
CA VAL A 921 -9.72 -1.35 77.48
C VAL A 921 -10.66 -2.52 77.17
N SER A 922 -10.15 -3.58 76.54
CA SER A 922 -10.92 -4.74 76.08
C SER A 922 -11.72 -5.46 77.17
N LYS A 923 -12.82 -6.09 76.75
CA LYS A 923 -13.27 -7.39 77.27
C LYS A 923 -14.07 -8.16 76.23
N ASP A 924 -13.61 -9.38 75.91
CA ASP A 924 -14.21 -10.25 74.90
C ASP A 924 -15.54 -10.88 75.32
N ARG A 925 -16.39 -11.18 74.32
CA ARG A 925 -16.93 -12.54 74.14
C ARG A 925 -17.42 -12.78 72.70
N PRO A 926 -17.14 -13.95 72.10
CA PRO A 926 -17.64 -14.32 70.77
C PRO A 926 -18.91 -15.18 70.86
N GLU A 927 -19.77 -15.12 69.83
CA GLU A 927 -20.82 -16.11 69.60
C GLU A 927 -20.83 -16.65 68.17
N ARG A 928 -21.45 -17.83 68.00
CA ARG A 928 -21.49 -18.60 66.75
C ARG A 928 -22.74 -18.24 65.94
N GLY A 929 -22.59 -18.00 64.64
CA GLY A 929 -23.73 -17.76 63.74
C GLY A 929 -24.50 -19.03 63.35
N ASN A 930 -25.63 -18.88 62.65
CA ASN A 930 -26.34 -20.02 62.04
C ASN A 930 -27.05 -19.68 60.71
N ARG A 931 -26.52 -20.27 59.64
CA ARG A 931 -27.14 -20.80 58.40
C ARG A 931 -28.61 -20.48 58.02
N ARG A 932 -28.80 -20.42 56.68
CA ARG A 932 -30.02 -20.71 55.87
C ARG A 932 -31.07 -19.57 55.80
N ARG A 933 -31.88 -19.43 54.74
CA ARG A 933 -32.04 -20.24 53.49
C ARG A 933 -32.50 -19.37 52.31
N GLY A 934 -32.12 -19.73 51.09
CA GLY A 934 -32.80 -19.34 49.84
C GLY A 934 -33.36 -20.59 49.12
N PRO A 935 -34.42 -20.49 48.30
CA PRO A 935 -35.22 -21.64 47.86
C PRO A 935 -34.81 -22.22 46.49
N GLN A 936 -35.60 -23.19 46.01
CA GLN A 936 -35.32 -24.16 44.94
C GLN A 936 -36.50 -24.25 43.95
N ALA A 937 -36.18 -24.26 42.65
CA ALA A 937 -36.86 -24.98 41.55
C ALA A 937 -35.91 -24.88 40.33
N ASP A 938 -35.42 -25.95 39.69
CA ASP A 938 -36.04 -27.13 39.05
C ASP A 938 -36.67 -26.79 37.68
N ALA A 939 -36.41 -27.51 36.57
CA ALA A 939 -35.46 -28.61 36.31
C ALA A 939 -35.26 -28.81 34.78
N GLN A 940 -34.52 -29.87 34.38
CA GLN A 940 -34.21 -30.31 32.99
C GLN A 940 -33.17 -29.39 32.29
N GLY A 941 -31.90 -29.78 32.04
CA GLY A 941 -31.22 -31.09 32.16
C GLY A 941 -31.25 -31.87 30.82
N GLU A 942 -30.26 -32.68 30.43
CA GLU A 942 -28.95 -33.12 30.97
C GLU A 942 -28.10 -33.65 29.77
N ARG A 943 -26.77 -33.84 29.70
CA ARG A 943 -25.51 -33.70 30.50
C ARG A 943 -24.37 -33.59 29.44
N GLY A 944 -23.07 -33.40 29.68
CA GLY A 944 -22.15 -33.20 30.82
C GLY A 944 -20.73 -33.10 30.21
N ASP A 945 -19.84 -32.18 30.60
CA ASP A 945 -18.83 -32.30 31.67
C ASP A 945 -18.01 -33.63 31.66
N ALA A 946 -16.68 -33.67 31.84
CA ALA A 946 -15.77 -32.63 32.34
C ALA A 946 -14.31 -32.74 31.83
N ARG A 947 -13.48 -31.75 32.21
CA ARG A 947 -11.99 -31.78 32.23
C ARG A 947 -11.51 -32.54 33.52
N PRO A 948 -10.24 -32.51 34.01
CA PRO A 948 -8.96 -32.04 33.44
C PRO A 948 -7.69 -32.93 33.74
N ARG A 949 -6.54 -32.51 33.19
CA ARG A 949 -5.17 -32.49 33.81
C ARG A 949 -4.26 -33.75 33.91
N LYS A 950 -2.96 -33.44 33.71
CA LYS A 950 -1.70 -34.04 34.22
C LYS A 950 -1.06 -35.28 33.58
N GLU A 951 0.08 -35.01 32.93
CA GLU A 951 1.45 -35.51 33.25
C GLU A 951 1.60 -36.92 33.87
N GLY A 952 2.30 -37.80 33.14
CA GLY A 952 2.87 -39.06 33.65
C GLY A 952 3.86 -39.66 32.65
N ASP A 953 5.06 -40.03 33.10
CA ASP A 953 6.16 -40.53 32.27
C ASP A 953 6.25 -42.08 32.26
N ALA A 954 6.93 -42.62 31.24
CA ALA A 954 7.49 -43.97 31.12
C ALA A 954 6.54 -45.18 31.09
N GLY A 955 6.90 -46.21 30.29
CA GLY A 955 6.33 -47.56 30.44
C GLY A 955 5.96 -48.34 29.17
N ARG A 956 6.95 -48.90 28.46
CA ARG A 956 6.76 -50.13 27.66
C ARG A 956 6.49 -51.30 28.64
N PRO A 957 5.73 -52.38 28.32
CA PRO A 957 6.12 -53.25 27.19
C PRO A 957 5.08 -54.18 26.49
N ARG A 958 5.42 -54.52 25.23
CA ARG A 958 5.38 -55.87 24.57
C ARG A 958 4.05 -56.63 24.28
N ARG A 959 3.97 -57.01 22.99
CA ARG A 959 3.56 -58.33 22.43
C ARG A 959 2.06 -58.66 22.41
N ASP A 960 1.52 -59.41 21.44
CA ASP A 960 2.05 -60.22 20.31
C ASP A 960 1.00 -60.12 19.13
N ARG A 961 1.15 -60.57 17.87
CA ARG A 961 2.14 -61.41 17.16
C ARG A 961 2.06 -61.30 15.60
N ASP A 962 3.05 -61.89 14.91
CA ASP A 962 3.03 -62.81 13.72
C ASP A 962 1.89 -62.86 12.67
N GLU A 963 2.10 -63.29 11.41
CA GLU A 963 3.29 -63.81 10.67
C GLU A 963 3.54 -62.93 9.41
N GLY A 964 4.66 -62.90 8.66
CA GLY A 964 5.74 -63.88 8.38
C GLY A 964 5.66 -64.31 6.90
N ARG A 965 6.69 -64.76 6.15
CA ARG A 965 8.14 -65.06 6.27
C ARG A 965 8.74 -64.72 4.85
N LYS A 966 10.02 -64.55 4.47
CA LYS A 966 11.44 -64.76 4.90
C LYS A 966 12.31 -63.81 4.00
N GLY A 967 13.65 -63.72 3.91
CA GLY A 967 14.82 -64.44 4.48
C GLY A 967 15.48 -65.46 3.51
N PRO A 968 16.81 -65.72 3.52
CA PRO A 968 17.95 -65.16 4.30
C PRO A 968 19.12 -64.67 3.38
N GLY A 969 20.32 -64.28 3.84
CA GLY A 969 20.79 -63.94 5.20
C GLY A 969 21.94 -64.78 5.79
N ASP A 970 23.21 -64.45 5.52
CA ASP A 970 24.42 -64.74 6.35
C ASP A 970 25.63 -63.90 5.82
N GLY A 971 26.83 -63.78 6.41
CA GLY A 971 27.40 -64.30 7.67
C GLY A 971 28.86 -63.83 7.87
N ARG A 972 29.30 -63.50 9.09
CA ARG A 972 30.67 -62.97 9.37
C ARG A 972 31.67 -64.04 9.81
N LYS A 973 32.91 -64.05 9.27
CA LYS A 973 34.12 -64.53 9.98
C LYS A 973 35.47 -64.05 9.37
N ARG A 974 36.59 -64.42 10.01
CA ARG A 974 37.95 -63.86 9.84
C ARG A 974 38.72 -64.48 8.64
N GLY A 975 39.64 -63.72 8.01
CA GLY A 975 40.65 -64.28 7.11
C GLY A 975 41.63 -63.27 6.46
N LYS A 976 42.92 -63.60 6.47
CA LYS A 976 44.05 -63.13 5.63
C LYS A 976 44.94 -64.38 5.40
N PRO A 977 45.87 -64.44 4.41
CA PRO A 977 46.35 -63.39 3.50
C PRO A 977 46.35 -63.80 1.99
N GLY A 978 46.93 -62.93 1.14
CA GLY A 978 47.38 -63.23 -0.23
C GLY A 978 46.39 -62.86 -1.36
N ALA A 979 46.78 -62.62 -2.61
CA ALA A 979 47.92 -61.88 -3.21
C ALA A 979 47.92 -62.15 -4.74
N HIS A 980 47.60 -61.15 -5.58
CA HIS A 980 48.44 -60.69 -6.71
C HIS A 980 47.76 -59.57 -7.55
N ASP A 981 48.61 -58.65 -8.03
CA ASP A 981 48.55 -57.68 -9.14
C ASP A 981 47.23 -57.15 -9.76
N GLY A 982 47.26 -55.84 -10.11
CA GLY A 982 46.15 -55.14 -10.77
C GLY A 982 46.37 -53.65 -11.11
N ALA A 983 47.59 -53.22 -11.43
CA ALA A 983 47.96 -51.94 -12.06
C ALA A 983 47.24 -50.61 -11.67
N ARG A 984 47.84 -49.90 -10.70
CA ARG A 984 48.16 -48.45 -10.72
C ARG A 984 47.09 -47.40 -11.15
N ALA A 985 46.61 -46.64 -10.17
CA ALA A 985 46.40 -45.18 -10.31
C ALA A 985 46.65 -44.44 -8.97
N GLY A 986 47.79 -43.76 -8.85
CA GLY A 986 48.02 -42.69 -7.86
C GLY A 986 47.96 -41.32 -8.57
N ARG A 987 47.88 -40.17 -7.88
CA ARG A 987 48.14 -39.89 -6.45
C ARG A 987 47.22 -38.75 -5.95
N LYS A 988 47.24 -38.49 -4.64
CA LYS A 988 46.55 -37.36 -3.96
C LYS A 988 47.22 -35.99 -4.25
N PRO A 989 46.53 -34.86 -3.97
CA PRO A 989 46.83 -33.55 -4.58
C PRO A 989 47.84 -32.68 -3.80
N SER A 990 48.30 -31.61 -4.46
CA SER A 990 48.90 -30.42 -3.84
C SER A 990 48.48 -29.14 -4.58
N SER A 991 48.35 -28.04 -3.85
CA SER A 991 48.08 -26.68 -4.36
C SER A 991 49.20 -26.12 -5.25
N PHE A 992 48.90 -25.17 -6.16
CA PHE A 992 49.58 -23.85 -6.21
C PHE A 992 49.01 -22.87 -7.27
N SER A 993 49.21 -21.58 -6.99
CA SER A 993 49.42 -20.44 -7.90
C SER A 993 48.32 -19.93 -8.85
N SER A 994 48.21 -18.59 -8.85
CA SER A 994 47.58 -17.74 -9.87
C SER A 994 48.47 -17.49 -11.10
N ALA A 995 47.87 -17.36 -12.29
CA ALA A 995 48.38 -16.66 -13.50
C ALA A 995 47.41 -16.88 -14.69
N PRO A 996 47.46 -16.10 -15.80
CA PRO A 996 47.89 -14.71 -15.98
C PRO A 996 46.78 -13.84 -16.66
N ALA A 997 47.06 -12.55 -16.92
CA ALA A 997 46.22 -11.72 -17.79
C ALA A 997 46.42 -12.06 -19.29
N PRO A 998 45.44 -11.78 -20.18
CA PRO A 998 45.57 -12.05 -21.61
C PRO A 998 46.59 -11.12 -22.30
N ARG A 999 47.33 -11.66 -23.27
CA ARG A 999 48.08 -10.85 -24.24
C ARG A 999 47.17 -10.49 -25.42
N GLU A 1000 47.28 -9.26 -25.90
CA GLU A 1000 46.76 -8.89 -27.22
C GLU A 1000 47.50 -9.67 -28.32
N ARG A 1001 46.82 -9.89 -29.45
CA ARG A 1001 47.40 -10.46 -30.67
C ARG A 1001 47.35 -9.40 -31.77
N GLU A 1002 48.45 -9.23 -32.48
CA GLU A 1002 48.47 -8.40 -33.69
C GLU A 1002 47.57 -9.01 -34.78
N PRO A 1003 46.94 -8.17 -35.64
CA PRO A 1003 46.01 -8.64 -36.66
C PRO A 1003 46.72 -9.29 -37.85
N ASP A 1004 46.05 -10.26 -38.45
CA ASP A 1004 46.46 -10.98 -39.66
C ASP A 1004 46.59 -10.02 -40.88
N PRO A 1005 47.76 -9.96 -41.54
CA PRO A 1005 48.00 -9.03 -42.66
C PRO A 1005 47.19 -9.37 -43.93
N ASP A 1006 46.77 -10.62 -44.13
CA ASP A 1006 45.97 -11.03 -45.29
C ASP A 1006 44.45 -10.92 -45.03
N SER A 1007 44.05 -10.30 -43.92
CA SER A 1007 42.65 -10.02 -43.60
C SER A 1007 42.04 -8.98 -44.56
N PRO A 1008 40.87 -9.26 -45.18
CA PRO A 1008 40.17 -8.30 -46.04
C PRO A 1008 39.84 -6.94 -45.38
N PHE A 1009 39.89 -6.86 -44.05
CA PHE A 1009 39.61 -5.64 -43.29
C PHE A 1009 40.83 -4.72 -43.13
N ALA A 1010 42.06 -5.19 -43.40
CA ALA A 1010 43.26 -4.35 -43.37
C ALA A 1010 43.19 -3.19 -44.38
N VAL A 1011 42.61 -3.45 -45.56
CA VAL A 1011 42.41 -2.46 -46.64
C VAL A 1011 41.47 -1.32 -46.20
N LEU A 1012 40.45 -1.63 -45.38
CA LEU A 1012 39.51 -0.61 -44.89
C LEU A 1012 40.17 0.37 -43.90
N GLY A 1013 41.12 -0.11 -43.08
CA GLY A 1013 41.87 0.72 -42.13
C GLY A 1013 42.78 1.75 -42.80
N ALA A 1014 43.27 1.47 -44.00
CA ALA A 1014 44.09 2.39 -44.78
C ALA A 1014 43.27 3.52 -45.46
N LEU A 1015 41.99 3.26 -45.78
CA LEU A 1015 41.09 4.23 -46.42
C LEU A 1015 40.44 5.21 -45.44
N LEU A 1016 40.50 4.96 -44.13
CA LEU A 1016 40.01 5.86 -43.07
C LEU A 1016 41.10 6.78 -42.49
N LYS A 1017 42.25 6.89 -43.18
CA LYS A 1017 43.38 7.77 -42.82
C LYS A 1017 43.90 8.60 -44.02
N ARG A 1018 42.99 9.01 -44.90
CA ARG A 1018 43.20 9.99 -45.98
C ARG A 1018 42.01 10.91 -46.09
#